data_AF-A0A8T1WMS5-F1
#
_entry.id   AF-A0A8T1WMS5-F1
#
_cell.length_a   1.000
_cell.length_b   1.000
_cell.length_c   1.000
_cell.angle_alpha   90.00
_cell.angle_beta   90.00
_cell.angle_gamma   90.00
#
_symmetry.space_group_name_H-M   'P 1'
#
loop_
_entity.id
_entity.type
_entity.pdbx_description
1 polymer ?
#
loop_
_entity_poly.entity_id
_entity_poly.type
_entity_poly.pdbx_seq_one_letter_code
_entity_poly.pdbx_strand_id
1 'polypeptide(L)'
;MAVGTSTRVAYEENADFAGAKEAAIEMLGAADESKAISYASSEDAVAAVKKEDAEFAVLPVESSAHGSYYETYDLVLKYDLAVVGESENPTKTSDKQTRFWLVAKTPAEPSLKTAACKTSLAFAFASGNAHGQLYRALGLFASCEIDLSKIESRPWSSTHPSAGKTAFIFYVDVKARQSNANVVEAIASLRTMCSYVRVLGCYASGALEATNGAPNASSQELTMAQKYPLSPVFDTTKIAKTLAVFGVTKQMEAEGKPVYSLCVGEPDFQPPKRVLEAGIRAIQEGKTKYCDMRGMAGLREIIAKYLQVAKGVSYDPKEIQVCGGAQQALYNVILAILRPGDKVLLPSPYWGSYEGILAHVKTQLVQLRNTLEEHYLINPVKLEETLAANPEIRILILCNPSNPAGTLHSPEQLEQIAAVLRKPQFRHVIVISDEIYEQLVYQDEGVPKRVCKSFATIPDMYERTVLINGFSKAYAMTGLRIGYMAAPSHFIEPCYLMQGQLTSCANSVGQVMAIEAMKMELEAIEKGEVRIAENLHGLDMKRQYIAKRLRAMPNVRFAYPTSSFYVFVDLGVLFEGKKAFTAGKAEELHNVDDFCDYLIRKTGVAVGPGSDMGEPHGLRISYAGSMDTMVHSMDGLDFALKSLTFE
;
A
#
# COMPACT_ATOMS: atom_id res chain seq x y z
N MET A 1 -9.43 -22.84 37.02
CA MET A 1 -9.84 -24.11 37.67
C MET A 1 -9.72 -23.94 39.17
N ALA A 2 -10.71 -24.38 39.96
CA ALA A 2 -10.57 -24.43 41.41
C ALA A 2 -9.80 -25.71 41.75
N VAL A 3 -8.50 -25.59 42.03
CA VAL A 3 -7.65 -26.71 42.46
C VAL A 3 -8.00 -27.00 43.92
N GLY A 4 -8.56 -28.18 44.18
CA GLY A 4 -8.87 -28.61 45.55
C GLY A 4 -7.58 -28.95 46.31
N THR A 5 -7.66 -29.00 47.64
CA THR A 5 -6.52 -29.33 48.51
C THR A 5 -5.97 -30.76 48.33
N SER A 6 -6.55 -31.59 47.46
CA SER A 6 -6.22 -33.02 47.26
C SER A 6 -5.95 -33.44 45.79
N THR A 7 -5.62 -32.53 44.88
CA THR A 7 -5.38 -32.85 43.45
C THR A 7 -4.10 -33.67 43.24
N ARG A 8 -4.19 -34.82 42.58
CA ARG A 8 -3.11 -35.72 42.16
C ARG A 8 -2.78 -35.54 40.67
N VAL A 9 -1.50 -35.62 40.34
CA VAL A 9 -0.98 -35.38 38.99
C VAL A 9 -0.05 -36.50 38.59
N ALA A 10 -0.41 -37.24 37.53
CA ALA A 10 0.43 -38.28 36.97
C ALA A 10 1.51 -37.68 36.06
N TYR A 11 2.72 -38.22 36.08
CA TYR A 11 3.77 -37.87 35.12
C TYR A 11 4.70 -39.06 34.88
N GLU A 12 5.46 -39.02 33.80
CA GLU A 12 6.57 -39.95 33.53
C GLU A 12 7.89 -39.23 33.79
N GLU A 13 8.81 -39.86 34.53
CA GLU A 13 10.18 -39.36 34.63
C GLU A 13 10.98 -39.91 33.46
N ASN A 14 11.15 -39.09 32.42
CA ASN A 14 11.84 -39.47 31.20
C ASN A 14 13.13 -38.65 31.03
N ALA A 15 14.27 -39.33 30.90
CA ALA A 15 15.58 -38.69 30.77
C ALA A 15 15.70 -37.80 29.51
N ASP A 16 14.94 -38.10 28.45
CA ASP A 16 14.91 -37.33 27.21
C ASP A 16 14.04 -36.07 27.32
N PHE A 17 13.15 -36.03 28.33
CA PHE A 17 12.20 -34.96 28.60
C PHE A 17 12.17 -34.60 30.10
N ALA A 18 13.34 -34.21 30.63
CA ALA A 18 13.48 -33.78 32.02
C ALA A 18 12.58 -32.57 32.34
N GLY A 19 12.03 -32.52 33.55
CA GLY A 19 11.22 -31.40 34.03
C GLY A 19 9.72 -31.68 34.20
N ALA A 20 9.26 -32.91 33.99
CA ALA A 20 7.82 -33.24 34.05
C ALA A 20 7.23 -33.04 35.45
N LYS A 21 7.99 -33.39 36.51
CA LYS A 21 7.59 -33.15 37.91
C LYS A 21 7.48 -31.66 38.21
N GLU A 22 8.45 -30.87 37.76
CA GLU A 22 8.49 -29.42 37.96
C GLU A 22 7.36 -28.72 37.22
N ALA A 23 7.05 -29.16 35.99
CA ALA A 23 5.89 -28.68 35.23
C ALA A 23 4.56 -28.98 35.95
N ALA A 24 4.43 -30.15 36.58
CA ALA A 24 3.24 -30.49 37.38
C ALA A 24 3.06 -29.52 38.56
N ILE A 25 4.16 -29.19 39.26
CA ILE A 25 4.17 -28.26 40.40
C ILE A 25 3.82 -26.84 39.94
N GLU A 26 4.44 -26.38 38.85
CA GLU A 26 4.22 -25.04 38.28
C GLU A 26 2.77 -24.84 37.84
N MET A 27 2.22 -25.75 37.02
CA MET A 27 0.91 -25.59 36.40
C MET A 27 -0.27 -25.69 37.38
N LEU A 28 -0.06 -26.26 38.57
CA LEU A 28 -1.12 -26.46 39.56
C LEU A 28 -0.89 -25.68 40.86
N GLY A 29 0.19 -24.88 40.94
CA GLY A 29 0.51 -24.07 42.11
C GLY A 29 0.64 -24.89 43.39
N ALA A 30 0.95 -26.18 43.27
CA ALA A 30 0.95 -27.13 44.36
C ALA A 30 2.24 -26.96 45.18
N ALA A 31 2.18 -26.21 46.27
CA ALA A 31 3.27 -26.08 47.24
C ALA A 31 3.64 -27.40 47.97
N ASP A 32 3.04 -28.54 47.58
CA ASP A 32 3.15 -29.82 48.26
C ASP A 32 3.54 -30.91 47.24
N GLU A 33 4.81 -31.33 47.28
CA GLU A 33 5.40 -32.33 46.38
C GLU A 33 4.72 -33.71 46.44
N SER A 34 3.94 -33.98 47.49
CA SER A 34 3.25 -35.27 47.73
C SER A 34 2.12 -35.60 46.72
N LYS A 35 1.84 -34.69 45.79
CA LYS A 35 0.71 -34.76 44.84
C LYS A 35 1.11 -35.18 43.42
N ALA A 36 2.40 -35.18 43.09
CA ALA A 36 2.91 -35.64 41.82
C ALA A 36 3.27 -37.14 41.91
N ILE A 37 2.61 -37.99 41.11
CA ILE A 37 2.77 -39.44 41.10
C ILE A 37 3.51 -39.84 39.83
N SER A 38 4.68 -40.45 39.97
CA SER A 38 5.46 -40.95 38.85
C SER A 38 4.90 -42.29 38.36
N TYR A 39 4.81 -42.45 37.04
CA TYR A 39 4.42 -43.67 36.34
C TYR A 39 5.55 -44.13 35.42
N ALA A 40 5.53 -45.41 35.04
CA ALA A 40 6.56 -46.03 34.22
C ALA A 40 6.56 -45.53 32.75
N SER A 41 5.44 -45.00 32.27
CA SER A 41 5.29 -44.47 30.92
C SER A 41 4.22 -43.38 30.84
N SER A 42 4.28 -42.55 29.80
CA SER A 42 3.25 -41.55 29.46
C SER A 42 1.89 -42.20 29.21
N GLU A 43 1.85 -43.41 28.65
CA GLU A 43 0.61 -44.17 28.46
C GLU A 43 -0.02 -44.57 29.81
N ASP A 44 0.80 -45.02 30.77
CA ASP A 44 0.32 -45.34 32.13
C ASP A 44 -0.19 -44.10 32.86
N ALA A 45 0.50 -42.96 32.72
CA ALA A 45 0.08 -41.68 33.30
C ALA A 45 -1.27 -41.21 32.74
N VAL A 46 -1.48 -41.32 31.42
CA VAL A 46 -2.76 -41.01 30.76
C VAL A 46 -3.86 -42.00 31.17
N ALA A 47 -3.52 -43.30 31.27
CA ALA A 47 -4.46 -44.32 31.71
C ALA A 47 -4.93 -44.08 33.15
N ALA A 48 -4.05 -43.60 34.05
CA ALA A 48 -4.40 -43.21 35.41
C ALA A 48 -5.43 -42.07 35.44
N VAL A 49 -5.29 -41.06 34.58
CA VAL A 49 -6.29 -39.98 34.44
C VAL A 49 -7.63 -40.52 33.94
N LYS A 50 -7.61 -41.46 32.99
CA LYS A 50 -8.84 -42.06 32.48
C LYS A 50 -9.57 -42.89 33.55
N LYS A 51 -8.82 -43.59 34.40
CA LYS A 51 -9.30 -44.40 35.53
C LYS A 51 -9.67 -43.57 36.78
N GLU A 52 -9.41 -42.26 36.78
CA GLU A 52 -9.59 -41.36 37.92
C GLU A 52 -8.66 -41.66 39.12
N ASP A 53 -7.54 -42.35 38.84
CA ASP A 53 -6.44 -42.56 39.79
C ASP A 53 -5.57 -41.29 39.94
N ALA A 54 -5.66 -40.37 38.98
CA ALA A 54 -5.14 -39.00 39.04
C ALA A 54 -6.12 -38.05 38.34
N GLU A 55 -6.16 -36.78 38.75
CA GLU A 55 -7.05 -35.80 38.13
C GLU A 55 -6.44 -35.17 36.86
N PHE A 56 -5.11 -35.12 36.80
CA PHE A 56 -4.34 -34.59 35.66
C PHE A 56 -3.15 -35.46 35.31
N ALA A 57 -2.65 -35.36 34.07
CA ALA A 57 -1.34 -35.87 33.68
C ALA A 57 -0.50 -34.79 33.00
N VAL A 58 0.81 -34.84 33.21
CA VAL A 58 1.79 -33.98 32.51
C VAL A 58 2.49 -34.80 31.44
N LEU A 59 2.42 -34.34 30.20
CA LEU A 59 2.97 -35.04 29.03
C LEU A 59 3.92 -34.13 28.24
N PRO A 60 5.09 -34.61 27.81
CA PRO A 60 5.98 -33.86 26.95
C PRO A 60 5.38 -33.75 25.55
N VAL A 61 5.46 -32.57 24.94
CA VAL A 61 4.88 -32.30 23.61
C VAL A 61 5.96 -31.98 22.60
N GLU A 62 7.02 -31.30 23.04
CA GLU A 62 8.12 -30.88 22.19
C GLU A 62 9.37 -30.66 23.05
N SER A 63 10.53 -31.01 22.51
CA SER A 63 11.80 -30.58 23.10
C SER A 63 12.77 -30.08 22.03
N SER A 64 13.63 -29.15 22.43
CA SER A 64 14.75 -28.67 21.60
C SER A 64 15.70 -29.79 21.14
N ALA A 65 15.74 -30.92 21.84
CA ALA A 65 16.62 -32.05 21.52
C ALA A 65 15.98 -33.07 20.55
N HIS A 66 14.66 -33.28 20.63
CA HIS A 66 13.96 -34.37 19.93
C HIS A 66 12.83 -33.89 19.00
N GLY A 67 12.56 -32.59 18.95
CA GLY A 67 11.41 -32.03 18.23
C GLY A 67 10.09 -32.43 18.88
N SER A 68 9.02 -32.52 18.07
CA SER A 68 7.66 -32.83 18.52
C SER A 68 7.51 -34.29 18.93
N TYR A 69 6.95 -34.53 20.11
CA TYR A 69 6.70 -35.87 20.63
C TYR A 69 5.29 -36.35 20.23
N TYR A 70 5.19 -36.95 19.05
CA TYR A 70 3.91 -37.32 18.44
C TYR A 70 3.09 -38.35 19.23
N GLU A 71 3.73 -39.16 20.07
CA GLU A 71 3.06 -40.13 20.93
C GLU A 71 2.09 -39.45 21.91
N THR A 72 2.46 -38.29 22.48
CA THR A 72 1.56 -37.51 23.34
C THR A 72 0.28 -37.12 22.63
N TYR A 73 0.38 -36.67 21.38
CA TYR A 73 -0.80 -36.36 20.57
C TYR A 73 -1.66 -37.59 20.34
N ASP A 74 -1.05 -38.75 20.07
CA ASP A 74 -1.78 -40.01 19.89
C ASP A 74 -2.46 -40.50 21.17
N LEU A 75 -1.81 -40.35 22.33
CA LEU A 75 -2.40 -40.68 23.64
C LEU A 75 -3.59 -39.78 23.98
N VAL A 76 -3.48 -38.46 23.79
CA VAL A 76 -4.59 -37.51 23.99
C VAL A 76 -5.78 -37.85 23.10
N LEU A 77 -5.51 -38.25 21.85
CA LEU A 77 -6.54 -38.67 20.91
C LEU A 77 -7.17 -40.01 21.32
N LYS A 78 -6.35 -41.04 21.61
CA LYS A 78 -6.76 -42.41 21.96
C LYS A 78 -7.60 -42.46 23.24
N TYR A 79 -7.21 -41.73 24.28
CA TYR A 79 -7.88 -41.74 25.58
C TYR A 79 -8.99 -40.69 25.71
N ASP A 80 -9.19 -39.88 24.68
CA ASP A 80 -10.15 -38.79 24.65
C ASP A 80 -9.97 -37.80 25.81
N LEU A 81 -8.73 -37.35 26.01
CA LEU A 81 -8.40 -36.33 27.01
C LEU A 81 -8.39 -34.92 26.42
N ALA A 82 -8.48 -33.93 27.28
CA ALA A 82 -8.42 -32.51 26.93
C ALA A 82 -7.16 -31.85 27.50
N VAL A 83 -6.52 -30.98 26.72
CA VAL A 83 -5.42 -30.13 27.17
C VAL A 83 -6.00 -28.96 27.96
N VAL A 84 -5.57 -28.79 29.20
CA VAL A 84 -6.12 -27.82 30.15
C VAL A 84 -5.06 -26.88 30.71
N GLY A 85 -3.79 -27.11 30.37
CA GLY A 85 -2.67 -26.29 30.79
C GLY A 85 -1.43 -26.58 29.95
N GLU A 86 -0.46 -25.68 30.05
CA GLU A 86 0.83 -25.76 29.39
C GLU A 86 1.91 -25.15 30.28
N SER A 87 3.08 -25.77 30.30
CA SER A 87 4.31 -25.21 30.87
C SER A 87 5.41 -25.32 29.83
N GLU A 88 6.19 -24.24 29.72
CA GLU A 88 7.37 -24.16 28.89
C GLU A 88 8.58 -23.96 29.80
N ASN A 89 9.53 -24.88 29.72
CA ASN A 89 10.82 -24.80 30.40
C ASN A 89 10.74 -24.71 31.95
N PRO A 90 10.13 -25.72 32.60
CA PRO A 90 9.92 -25.74 34.05
C PRO A 90 11.23 -25.78 34.87
N THR A 91 12.33 -26.24 34.27
CA THR A 91 13.66 -26.32 34.89
C THR A 91 14.57 -25.19 34.39
N LYS A 92 14.69 -24.11 35.17
CA LYS A 92 15.52 -22.92 34.84
C LYS A 92 17.03 -23.17 34.74
N THR A 93 17.49 -24.41 34.96
CA THR A 93 18.90 -24.81 35.05
C THR A 93 19.37 -25.66 33.86
N SER A 94 18.49 -25.98 32.92
CA SER A 94 18.76 -26.82 31.75
C SER A 94 18.83 -25.98 30.47
N ASP A 95 19.86 -26.19 29.64
CA ASP A 95 19.93 -25.63 28.28
C ASP A 95 18.92 -26.28 27.32
N LYS A 96 18.31 -27.41 27.71
CA LYS A 96 17.28 -28.11 26.93
C LYS A 96 15.90 -27.59 27.32
N GLN A 97 15.25 -26.90 26.38
CA GLN A 97 13.85 -26.47 26.52
C GLN A 97 12.91 -27.62 26.17
N THR A 98 11.97 -27.92 27.07
CA THR A 98 10.88 -28.88 26.87
C THR A 98 9.55 -28.20 27.18
N ARG A 99 8.56 -28.45 26.31
CA ARG A 99 7.18 -27.99 26.45
C ARG A 99 6.32 -29.16 26.91
N PHE A 100 5.54 -28.93 27.96
CA PHE A 100 4.64 -29.92 28.55
C PHE A 100 3.18 -29.48 28.46
N TRP A 101 2.28 -30.43 28.23
CA TRP A 101 0.85 -30.25 28.38
C TRP A 101 0.36 -30.85 29.69
N LEU A 102 -0.56 -30.15 30.34
CA LEU A 102 -1.40 -30.71 31.38
C LEU A 102 -2.70 -31.18 30.73
N VAL A 103 -3.01 -32.47 30.88
CA VAL A 103 -4.21 -33.08 30.32
C VAL A 103 -5.15 -33.57 31.40
N ALA A 104 -6.45 -33.49 31.14
CA ALA A 104 -7.51 -33.91 32.05
C ALA A 104 -8.61 -34.66 31.30
N LYS A 105 -9.43 -35.41 32.04
CA LYS A 105 -10.62 -36.09 31.50
C LYS A 105 -11.70 -35.10 31.08
N THR A 106 -11.88 -34.02 31.82
CA THR A 106 -12.90 -33.00 31.55
C THR A 106 -12.22 -31.75 30.99
N PRO A 107 -12.65 -31.26 29.81
CA PRO A 107 -12.17 -29.98 29.30
C PRO A 107 -12.44 -28.85 30.30
N ALA A 108 -11.48 -27.97 30.48
CA ALA A 108 -11.63 -26.79 31.33
C ALA A 108 -11.12 -25.57 30.58
N GLU A 109 -12.01 -24.61 30.32
CA GLU A 109 -11.61 -23.34 29.72
C GLU A 109 -11.09 -22.40 30.82
N PRO A 110 -10.05 -21.58 30.54
CA PRO A 110 -9.56 -20.58 31.48
C PRO A 110 -10.67 -19.58 31.85
N SER A 111 -10.52 -18.91 32.99
CA SER A 111 -11.43 -17.82 33.36
C SER A 111 -11.50 -16.74 32.27
N LEU A 112 -12.64 -16.06 32.10
CA LEU A 112 -12.76 -14.91 31.20
C LEU A 112 -11.75 -13.79 31.50
N LYS A 113 -11.20 -13.76 32.72
CA LYS A 113 -10.16 -12.81 33.15
C LYS A 113 -8.75 -13.17 32.69
N THR A 114 -8.53 -14.38 32.17
CA THR A 114 -7.21 -14.80 31.65
C THR A 114 -6.90 -14.03 30.37
N ALA A 115 -5.87 -13.19 30.42
CA ALA A 115 -5.52 -12.26 29.34
C ALA A 115 -5.01 -12.95 28.06
N ALA A 116 -4.31 -14.09 28.18
CA ALA A 116 -3.77 -14.84 27.06
C ALA A 116 -4.22 -16.31 27.11
N CYS A 117 -4.92 -16.76 26.09
CA CYS A 117 -5.41 -18.13 25.95
C CYS A 117 -4.97 -18.70 24.59
N LYS A 118 -4.66 -19.99 24.60
CA LYS A 118 -4.34 -20.78 23.42
C LYS A 118 -5.39 -21.88 23.25
N THR A 119 -5.87 -22.09 22.04
CA THR A 119 -6.75 -23.20 21.68
C THR A 119 -6.00 -24.13 20.72
N SER A 120 -5.76 -25.37 21.13
CA SER A 120 -5.11 -26.38 20.29
C SER A 120 -6.16 -27.20 19.53
N LEU A 121 -5.90 -27.43 18.25
CA LEU A 121 -6.79 -28.14 17.33
C LEU A 121 -6.01 -29.23 16.59
N ALA A 122 -6.68 -30.33 16.29
CA ALA A 122 -6.22 -31.37 15.38
C ALA A 122 -7.22 -31.51 14.23
N PHE A 123 -6.76 -31.53 12.97
CA PHE A 123 -7.63 -31.77 11.82
C PHE A 123 -6.96 -32.63 10.75
N ALA A 124 -7.78 -33.32 9.96
CA ALA A 124 -7.31 -34.12 8.83
C ALA A 124 -8.31 -34.03 7.67
N PHE A 125 -7.78 -34.02 6.44
CA PHE A 125 -8.57 -34.03 5.22
C PHE A 125 -8.98 -35.45 4.82
N ALA A 126 -10.11 -35.58 4.12
CA ALA A 126 -10.49 -36.86 3.51
C ALA A 126 -9.40 -37.34 2.54
N SER A 127 -9.33 -38.65 2.28
CA SER A 127 -8.34 -39.24 1.37
C SER A 127 -8.24 -38.51 0.02
N GLY A 128 -7.06 -37.95 -0.28
CA GLY A 128 -6.75 -37.23 -1.53
C GLY A 128 -6.12 -35.86 -1.27
N ASN A 129 -5.05 -35.50 -2.01
CA ASN A 129 -4.37 -34.20 -1.90
C ASN A 129 -4.91 -33.23 -2.97
N ALA A 130 -6.00 -32.52 -2.67
CA ALA A 130 -6.49 -31.49 -3.59
C ALA A 130 -5.53 -30.28 -3.62
N HIS A 131 -5.29 -29.71 -4.80
CA HIS A 131 -4.37 -28.57 -4.95
C HIS A 131 -4.78 -27.40 -4.03
N GLY A 132 -3.84 -26.91 -3.21
CA GLY A 132 -4.05 -25.79 -2.28
C GLY A 132 -4.95 -26.07 -1.08
N GLN A 133 -5.25 -27.34 -0.76
CA GLN A 133 -6.21 -27.69 0.30
C GLN A 133 -5.79 -27.20 1.71
N LEU A 134 -4.52 -27.37 2.06
CA LEU A 134 -3.99 -26.83 3.33
C LEU A 134 -4.01 -25.30 3.35
N TYR A 135 -3.63 -24.65 2.25
CA TYR A 135 -3.70 -23.18 2.14
C TYR A 135 -5.11 -22.66 2.40
N ARG A 136 -6.14 -23.27 1.79
CA ARG A 136 -7.53 -22.90 2.04
C ARG A 136 -7.95 -23.12 3.49
N ALA A 137 -7.53 -24.22 4.11
CA ALA A 137 -7.81 -24.50 5.52
C ALA A 137 -7.16 -23.48 6.47
N LEU A 138 -5.92 -23.09 6.23
CA LEU A 138 -5.24 -22.07 7.02
C LEU A 138 -5.78 -20.67 6.76
N GLY A 139 -6.20 -20.39 5.52
CA GLY A 139 -6.83 -19.14 5.13
C GLY A 139 -8.11 -18.81 5.92
N LEU A 140 -8.83 -19.82 6.42
CA LEU A 140 -10.00 -19.62 7.28
C LEU A 140 -9.66 -18.90 8.59
N PHE A 141 -8.50 -19.20 9.18
CA PHE A 141 -8.07 -18.52 10.40
C PHE A 141 -7.70 -17.07 10.10
N ALA A 142 -6.99 -16.82 8.99
CA ALA A 142 -6.64 -15.47 8.56
C ALA A 142 -7.88 -14.61 8.25
N SER A 143 -8.89 -15.16 7.56
CA SER A 143 -10.14 -14.44 7.26
C SER A 143 -10.96 -14.11 8.50
N CYS A 144 -10.77 -14.86 9.59
CA CYS A 144 -11.42 -14.63 10.87
C CYS A 144 -10.55 -13.79 11.84
N GLU A 145 -9.45 -13.22 11.37
CA GLU A 145 -8.50 -12.42 12.17
C GLU A 145 -7.89 -13.20 13.35
N ILE A 146 -7.53 -14.47 13.10
CA ILE A 146 -6.99 -15.39 14.11
C ILE A 146 -5.53 -15.71 13.83
N ASP A 147 -4.66 -15.38 14.79
CA ASP A 147 -3.25 -15.75 14.76
C ASP A 147 -3.02 -17.22 15.10
N LEU A 148 -2.17 -17.87 14.30
CA LEU A 148 -1.61 -19.19 14.60
C LEU A 148 -0.24 -19.02 15.27
N SER A 149 -0.05 -19.68 16.41
CA SER A 149 1.25 -19.76 17.10
C SER A 149 2.07 -20.99 16.71
N LYS A 150 1.41 -22.04 16.20
CA LYS A 150 2.05 -23.29 15.80
C LYS A 150 1.23 -23.96 14.70
N ILE A 151 1.93 -24.58 13.75
CA ILE A 151 1.37 -25.56 12.82
C ILE A 151 2.37 -26.71 12.66
N GLU A 152 1.86 -27.93 12.80
CA GLU A 152 2.61 -29.14 12.55
C GLU A 152 1.77 -30.13 11.75
N SER A 153 2.45 -31.01 11.02
CA SER A 153 1.80 -32.08 10.27
C SER A 153 2.62 -33.35 10.32
N ARG A 154 1.95 -34.50 10.31
CA ARG A 154 2.61 -35.79 10.16
C ARG A 154 1.70 -36.80 9.46
N PRO A 155 2.25 -37.87 8.87
CA PRO A 155 1.46 -39.03 8.48
C PRO A 155 0.68 -39.57 9.69
N TRP A 156 -0.60 -39.88 9.51
CA TRP A 156 -1.45 -40.33 10.62
C TRP A 156 -1.58 -41.85 10.66
N SER A 157 -0.64 -42.51 11.35
CA SER A 157 -0.55 -43.96 11.48
C SER A 157 -0.91 -44.49 12.88
N SER A 158 -1.86 -43.84 13.56
CA SER A 158 -2.20 -44.20 14.94
C SER A 158 -3.27 -45.30 15.06
N THR A 159 -3.51 -45.80 16.28
CA THR A 159 -4.55 -46.80 16.57
C THR A 159 -5.95 -46.19 16.69
N HIS A 160 -6.13 -44.90 16.38
CA HIS A 160 -7.43 -44.22 16.49
C HIS A 160 -8.40 -44.75 15.40
N PRO A 161 -9.71 -44.91 15.66
CA PRO A 161 -10.66 -45.50 14.69
C PRO A 161 -10.75 -44.76 13.33
N SER A 162 -10.36 -43.49 13.30
CA SER A 162 -10.29 -42.67 12.09
C SER A 162 -8.92 -42.68 11.39
N ALA A 163 -7.88 -43.22 12.02
CA ALA A 163 -6.55 -43.34 11.44
C ALA A 163 -6.56 -44.38 10.30
N GLY A 164 -5.83 -44.10 9.21
CA GLY A 164 -5.80 -44.93 7.99
C GLY A 164 -6.80 -44.53 6.90
N LYS A 165 -7.72 -43.58 7.15
CA LYS A 165 -8.61 -42.99 6.12
C LYS A 165 -8.10 -41.67 5.55
N THR A 166 -7.03 -41.12 6.13
CA THR A 166 -6.44 -39.83 5.74
C THR A 166 -4.92 -39.97 5.68
N ALA A 167 -4.26 -39.18 4.82
CA ALA A 167 -2.81 -39.28 4.62
C ALA A 167 -2.02 -38.56 5.73
N PHE A 168 -2.50 -37.41 6.19
CA PHE A 168 -1.85 -36.57 7.19
C PHE A 168 -2.86 -36.08 8.24
N ILE A 169 -2.37 -35.86 9.45
CA ILE A 169 -3.04 -35.09 10.51
C ILE A 169 -2.23 -33.81 10.76
N PHE A 170 -2.96 -32.72 10.96
CA PHE A 170 -2.41 -31.39 11.23
C PHE A 170 -2.77 -30.99 12.66
N TYR A 171 -1.82 -30.38 13.36
CA TYR A 171 -1.99 -29.81 14.67
C TYR A 171 -1.73 -28.31 14.58
N VAL A 172 -2.65 -27.49 15.11
CA VAL A 172 -2.50 -26.05 15.13
C VAL A 172 -2.82 -25.48 16.51
N ASP A 173 -2.02 -24.50 16.91
CA ASP A 173 -2.27 -23.72 18.12
C ASP A 173 -2.73 -22.31 17.75
N VAL A 174 -3.98 -22.00 18.09
CA VAL A 174 -4.63 -20.73 17.84
C VAL A 174 -4.45 -19.80 19.05
N LYS A 175 -4.03 -18.55 18.85
CA LYS A 175 -3.90 -17.53 19.92
C LYS A 175 -5.23 -16.86 20.24
N ALA A 176 -6.25 -17.66 20.52
CA ALA A 176 -7.55 -17.17 20.92
C ALA A 176 -8.26 -18.20 21.78
N ARG A 177 -9.24 -17.71 22.54
CA ARG A 177 -10.13 -18.50 23.38
C ARG A 177 -11.11 -19.31 22.53
N GLN A 178 -11.42 -20.55 22.92
CA GLN A 178 -12.33 -21.41 22.16
C GLN A 178 -13.73 -20.80 22.05
N SER A 179 -14.18 -20.09 23.10
CA SER A 179 -15.48 -19.40 23.11
C SER A 179 -15.54 -18.12 22.24
N ASN A 180 -14.44 -17.70 21.62
CA ASN A 180 -14.44 -16.52 20.74
C ASN A 180 -15.28 -16.81 19.49
N ALA A 181 -16.18 -15.90 19.12
CA ALA A 181 -17.08 -16.06 17.97
C ALA A 181 -16.32 -16.37 16.67
N ASN A 182 -15.19 -15.70 16.42
CA ASN A 182 -14.35 -15.91 15.25
C ASN A 182 -13.74 -17.32 15.24
N VAL A 183 -13.31 -17.83 16.40
CA VAL A 183 -12.74 -19.18 16.53
C VAL A 183 -13.82 -20.24 16.29
N VAL A 184 -15.02 -20.02 16.84
CA VAL A 184 -16.18 -20.90 16.61
C VAL A 184 -16.52 -20.96 15.12
N GLU A 185 -16.55 -19.82 14.44
CA GLU A 185 -16.80 -19.73 13.00
C GLU A 185 -15.70 -20.42 12.17
N ALA A 186 -14.42 -20.18 12.50
CA ALA A 186 -13.30 -20.80 11.81
C ALA A 186 -13.33 -22.33 11.96
N ILE A 187 -13.61 -22.86 13.16
CA ILE A 187 -13.74 -24.31 13.39
C ILE A 187 -14.95 -24.89 12.65
N ALA A 188 -16.09 -24.18 12.64
CA ALA A 188 -17.28 -24.61 11.90
C ALA A 188 -16.98 -24.71 10.40
N SER A 189 -16.29 -23.71 9.84
CA SER A 189 -15.85 -23.69 8.45
C SER A 189 -14.84 -24.81 8.16
N LEU A 190 -13.89 -25.03 9.05
CA LEU A 190 -12.88 -26.08 8.90
C LEU A 190 -13.52 -27.48 8.84
N ARG A 191 -14.58 -27.72 9.63
CA ARG A 191 -15.36 -28.97 9.62
C ARG A 191 -16.06 -29.24 8.28
N THR A 192 -16.33 -28.22 7.47
CA THR A 192 -16.92 -28.42 6.14
C THR A 192 -15.92 -28.97 5.12
N MET A 193 -14.62 -28.76 5.35
CA MET A 193 -13.55 -29.15 4.41
C MET A 193 -12.73 -30.35 4.88
N CYS A 194 -12.77 -30.67 6.18
CA CYS A 194 -11.97 -31.72 6.80
C CYS A 194 -12.85 -32.91 7.18
N SER A 195 -12.34 -34.14 6.98
CA SER A 195 -13.01 -35.35 7.46
C SER A 195 -12.88 -35.55 8.97
N TYR A 196 -11.95 -34.83 9.60
CA TYR A 196 -11.71 -34.85 11.03
C TYR A 196 -11.32 -33.46 11.53
N VAL A 197 -11.97 -32.97 12.59
CA VAL A 197 -11.60 -31.76 13.33
C VAL A 197 -11.92 -31.98 14.80
N ARG A 198 -10.92 -31.84 15.67
CA ARG A 198 -11.07 -31.94 17.13
C ARG A 198 -10.38 -30.75 17.79
N VAL A 199 -11.09 -30.12 18.73
CA VAL A 199 -10.46 -29.22 19.71
C VAL A 199 -9.79 -30.09 20.76
N LEU A 200 -8.47 -29.96 20.88
CA LEU A 200 -7.70 -30.68 21.90
C LEU A 200 -7.85 -30.02 23.26
N GLY A 201 -8.00 -28.69 23.30
CA GLY A 201 -8.27 -27.95 24.52
C GLY A 201 -8.05 -26.44 24.36
N CYS A 202 -8.54 -25.68 25.34
CA CYS A 202 -8.30 -24.24 25.48
C CYS A 202 -7.70 -24.00 26.85
N TYR A 203 -6.55 -23.32 26.92
CA TYR A 203 -5.77 -23.18 28.15
C TYR A 203 -5.01 -21.86 28.19
N ALA A 204 -4.56 -21.45 29.38
CA ALA A 204 -3.78 -20.22 29.55
C ALA A 204 -2.39 -20.41 28.94
N SER A 205 -1.87 -19.41 28.23
CA SER A 205 -0.50 -19.42 27.73
C SER A 205 0.40 -18.59 28.66
N GLY A 206 1.33 -19.25 29.37
CA GLY A 206 2.29 -18.62 30.29
C GLY A 206 2.14 -19.05 31.76
N ALA A 207 3.20 -18.82 32.55
CA ALA A 207 3.26 -19.19 33.96
C ALA A 207 2.10 -18.59 34.77
N LEU A 208 1.46 -19.43 35.59
CA LEU A 208 0.47 -18.99 36.58
C LEU A 208 1.14 -18.06 37.59
N GLU A 209 0.86 -16.76 37.52
CA GLU A 209 1.26 -15.84 38.57
C GLU A 209 0.53 -16.21 39.87
N ALA A 210 1.30 -16.69 40.84
CA ALA A 210 0.85 -16.88 42.21
C ALA A 210 0.50 -15.51 42.81
N THR A 211 -0.79 -15.18 42.85
CA THR A 211 -1.25 -13.93 43.48
C THR A 211 -1.24 -14.09 45.00
N ASN A 212 -0.15 -13.66 45.63
CA ASN A 212 -0.15 -13.26 47.03
C ASN A 212 0.36 -11.82 47.14
N GLY A 213 -0.55 -10.90 47.50
CA GLY A 213 -0.23 -9.62 48.14
C GLY A 213 -0.22 -8.39 47.24
N ALA A 214 -1.25 -7.54 47.40
CA ALA A 214 -1.35 -6.09 47.17
C ALA A 214 -0.89 -5.48 45.82
N PRO A 215 -1.61 -4.45 45.31
CA PRO A 215 -1.37 -3.90 43.98
C PRO A 215 -0.13 -3.00 44.00
N ASN A 216 1.04 -3.56 43.70
CA ASN A 216 2.06 -2.77 43.04
C ASN A 216 1.74 -2.77 41.56
N ALA A 217 1.60 -1.58 40.98
CA ALA A 217 1.44 -1.37 39.56
C ALA A 217 2.56 -2.11 38.81
N SER A 218 2.26 -3.33 38.34
CA SER A 218 3.14 -4.05 37.45
C SER A 218 3.07 -3.31 36.12
N SER A 219 4.19 -2.70 35.78
CA SER A 219 4.47 -2.23 34.44
C SER A 219 4.24 -3.39 33.48
N GLN A 220 3.07 -3.44 32.84
CA GLN A 220 2.90 -4.20 31.62
C GLN A 220 4.06 -3.79 30.72
N GLU A 221 4.98 -4.71 30.44
CA GLU A 221 6.04 -4.45 29.50
C GLU A 221 5.38 -4.23 28.15
N LEU A 222 5.24 -2.95 27.79
CA LEU A 222 4.74 -2.53 26.50
C LEU A 222 5.56 -3.25 25.41
N THR A 223 4.88 -3.82 24.42
CA THR A 223 5.53 -4.34 23.21
C THR A 223 6.36 -3.23 22.56
N MET A 224 7.34 -3.56 21.71
CA MET A 224 8.12 -2.53 21.02
C MET A 224 7.24 -1.58 20.19
N ALA A 225 6.15 -2.07 19.61
CA ALA A 225 5.17 -1.23 18.91
C ALA A 225 4.42 -0.25 19.85
N GLN A 226 4.16 -0.66 21.10
CA GLN A 226 3.53 0.20 22.09
C GLN A 226 4.52 1.16 22.77
N LYS A 227 5.79 0.75 22.93
CA LYS A 227 6.89 1.61 23.43
C LYS A 227 7.26 2.67 22.40
N TYR A 228 7.17 2.33 21.12
CA TYR A 228 7.53 3.17 19.98
C TYR A 228 6.42 3.14 18.94
N PRO A 229 5.27 3.79 19.20
CA PRO A 229 4.25 3.95 18.19
C PRO A 229 4.86 4.66 16.97
N LEU A 230 4.42 4.28 15.77
CA LEU A 230 4.83 4.96 14.57
C LEU A 230 4.44 6.44 14.64
N SER A 231 5.17 7.29 13.90
CA SER A 231 4.83 8.70 13.82
C SER A 231 3.35 8.87 13.44
N PRO A 232 2.58 9.75 14.12
CA PRO A 232 1.17 9.99 13.80
C PRO A 232 0.89 10.42 12.36
N VAL A 233 1.94 10.81 11.62
CA VAL A 233 1.84 11.07 10.17
C VAL A 233 1.32 9.85 9.41
N PHE A 234 1.63 8.63 9.87
CA PHE A 234 1.21 7.40 9.21
C PHE A 234 -0.27 7.07 9.46
N ASP A 235 -0.91 7.69 10.46
CA ASP A 235 -2.36 7.56 10.69
C ASP A 235 -3.18 8.21 9.57
N THR A 236 -2.61 9.24 8.93
CA THR A 236 -3.27 10.00 7.84
C THR A 236 -2.64 9.76 6.47
N THR A 237 -1.48 9.10 6.41
CA THR A 237 -0.80 8.75 5.15
C THR A 237 -1.55 7.64 4.45
N LYS A 238 -2.08 7.92 3.26
CA LYS A 238 -2.74 6.92 2.41
C LYS A 238 -1.84 6.54 1.24
N ILE A 239 -1.83 5.26 0.89
CA ILE A 239 -1.28 4.83 -0.39
C ILE A 239 -2.19 5.38 -1.48
N ALA A 240 -1.63 6.14 -2.43
CA ALA A 240 -2.39 6.64 -3.57
C ALA A 240 -3.03 5.46 -4.32
N LYS A 241 -4.34 5.49 -4.56
CA LYS A 241 -5.10 4.43 -5.24
C LYS A 241 -4.51 4.07 -6.59
N THR A 242 -3.96 5.04 -7.31
CA THR A 242 -3.23 4.75 -8.58
C THR A 242 -2.04 3.81 -8.40
N LEU A 243 -1.32 3.87 -7.27
CA LEU A 243 -0.25 2.92 -6.91
C LEU A 243 -0.82 1.58 -6.43
N ALA A 244 -1.90 1.59 -5.65
CA ALA A 244 -2.57 0.36 -5.20
C ALA A 244 -3.08 -0.45 -6.41
N VAL A 245 -3.78 0.20 -7.34
CA VAL A 245 -4.24 -0.42 -8.58
C VAL A 245 -3.05 -0.90 -9.42
N PHE A 246 -1.94 -0.15 -9.48
CA PHE A 246 -0.73 -0.63 -10.15
C PHE A 246 -0.18 -1.93 -9.53
N GLY A 247 -0.17 -2.03 -8.19
CA GLY A 247 0.18 -3.27 -7.49
C GLY A 247 -0.71 -4.45 -7.88
N VAL A 248 -2.03 -4.24 -7.91
CA VAL A 248 -3.00 -5.26 -8.35
C VAL A 248 -2.73 -5.68 -9.81
N THR A 249 -2.47 -4.73 -10.71
CA THR A 249 -2.15 -5.07 -12.11
C THR A 249 -0.90 -5.93 -12.23
N LYS A 250 0.16 -5.64 -11.46
CA LYS A 250 1.40 -6.43 -11.46
C LYS A 250 1.20 -7.83 -10.88
N GLN A 251 0.37 -7.95 -9.84
CA GLN A 251 0.01 -9.25 -9.29
C GLN A 251 -0.77 -10.09 -10.31
N MET A 252 -1.76 -9.50 -10.99
CA MET A 252 -2.54 -10.19 -12.02
C MET A 252 -1.66 -10.62 -13.21
N GLU A 253 -0.73 -9.77 -13.65
CA GLU A 253 0.28 -10.13 -14.66
C GLU A 253 1.14 -11.33 -14.21
N ALA A 254 1.60 -11.34 -12.95
CA ALA A 254 2.38 -12.44 -12.39
C ALA A 254 1.58 -13.75 -12.27
N GLU A 255 0.26 -13.66 -12.07
CA GLU A 255 -0.67 -14.79 -12.09
C GLU A 255 -1.06 -15.25 -13.51
N GLY A 256 -0.52 -14.60 -14.56
CA GLY A 256 -0.83 -14.92 -15.95
C GLY A 256 -2.24 -14.51 -16.40
N LYS A 257 -2.91 -13.63 -15.63
CA LYS A 257 -4.22 -13.09 -15.99
C LYS A 257 -4.04 -11.93 -16.98
N PRO A 258 -4.94 -11.78 -17.97
CA PRO A 258 -4.90 -10.63 -18.87
C PRO A 258 -5.22 -9.35 -18.10
N VAL A 259 -4.38 -8.33 -18.29
CA VAL A 259 -4.53 -7.01 -17.66
C VAL A 259 -4.27 -5.92 -18.70
N TYR A 260 -5.19 -4.96 -18.78
CA TYR A 260 -5.09 -3.81 -19.64
C TYR A 260 -5.09 -2.55 -18.79
N SER A 261 -3.89 -2.08 -18.44
CA SER A 261 -3.73 -0.96 -17.51
C SER A 261 -3.77 0.39 -18.22
N LEU A 262 -4.78 1.19 -17.88
CA LEU A 262 -4.90 2.62 -18.20
C LEU A 262 -4.57 3.50 -16.98
N CYS A 263 -4.01 2.92 -15.92
CA CYS A 263 -3.63 3.65 -14.70
C CYS A 263 -2.28 4.35 -14.84
N VAL A 264 -1.32 3.71 -15.49
CA VAL A 264 0.08 4.11 -15.43
C VAL A 264 0.34 5.26 -16.39
N GLY A 265 0.84 6.36 -15.85
CA GLY A 265 1.24 7.53 -16.63
C GLY A 265 2.65 7.43 -17.21
N GLU A 266 2.95 6.33 -17.90
CA GLU A 266 4.25 6.03 -18.48
C GLU A 266 4.12 5.86 -19.99
N PRO A 267 4.84 6.67 -20.80
CA PRO A 267 4.83 6.48 -22.25
C PRO A 267 5.40 5.11 -22.65
N ASP A 268 4.82 4.51 -23.69
CA ASP A 268 5.28 3.23 -24.25
C ASP A 268 6.50 3.36 -25.17
N PHE A 269 6.87 4.59 -25.58
CA PHE A 269 8.08 4.85 -26.34
C PHE A 269 9.34 4.88 -25.46
N GLN A 270 10.50 4.62 -26.06
CA GLN A 270 11.80 4.61 -25.39
C GLN A 270 12.51 5.96 -25.50
N PRO A 271 13.46 6.28 -24.60
CA PRO A 271 14.39 7.37 -24.80
C PRO A 271 15.13 7.24 -26.15
N PRO A 272 15.46 8.35 -26.83
CA PRO A 272 16.22 8.28 -28.08
C PRO A 272 17.55 7.54 -27.92
N LYS A 273 17.99 6.84 -28.97
CA LYS A 273 19.21 6.02 -28.95
C LYS A 273 20.44 6.78 -28.43
N ARG A 274 20.62 8.05 -28.82
CA ARG A 274 21.72 8.92 -28.39
C ARG A 274 21.73 9.15 -26.87
N VAL A 275 20.54 9.22 -26.24
CA VAL A 275 20.37 9.32 -24.78
C VAL A 275 20.74 8.00 -24.10
N LEU A 276 20.28 6.86 -24.64
CA LEU A 276 20.63 5.52 -24.12
C LEU A 276 22.14 5.27 -24.20
N GLU A 277 22.76 5.57 -25.34
CA GLU A 277 24.20 5.46 -25.56
C GLU A 277 25.00 6.36 -24.59
N ALA A 278 24.48 7.56 -24.27
CA ALA A 278 25.10 8.43 -23.25
C ALA A 278 25.09 7.78 -21.86
N GLY A 279 24.00 7.10 -21.49
CA GLY A 279 23.93 6.33 -20.24
C GLY A 279 24.92 5.17 -20.21
N ILE A 280 25.02 4.40 -21.31
CA ILE A 280 25.96 3.28 -21.44
C ILE A 280 27.40 3.77 -21.30
N ARG A 281 27.77 4.84 -22.01
CA ARG A 281 29.09 5.46 -21.91
C ARG A 281 29.38 5.95 -20.49
N ALA A 282 28.43 6.61 -19.83
CA ALA A 282 28.59 7.08 -18.46
C ALA A 282 28.91 5.93 -17.50
N ILE A 283 28.24 4.78 -17.64
CA ILE A 283 28.52 3.58 -16.83
C ILE A 283 29.93 3.05 -17.13
N GLN A 284 30.29 2.92 -18.41
CA GLN A 284 31.61 2.43 -18.83
C GLN A 284 32.76 3.32 -18.36
N GLU A 285 32.55 4.64 -18.32
CA GLU A 285 33.51 5.64 -17.83
C GLU A 285 33.52 5.75 -16.29
N GLY A 286 32.71 4.95 -15.58
CA GLY A 286 32.68 4.96 -14.11
C GLY A 286 32.00 6.20 -13.52
N LYS A 287 31.06 6.84 -14.23
CA LYS A 287 30.22 7.94 -13.71
C LYS A 287 29.16 7.43 -12.72
N THR A 288 29.61 6.74 -11.67
CA THR A 288 28.79 6.06 -10.66
C THR A 288 29.00 6.60 -9.25
N LYS A 289 29.84 7.64 -9.11
CA LYS A 289 30.11 8.31 -7.83
C LYS A 289 29.12 9.44 -7.58
N TYR A 290 29.15 9.96 -6.35
CA TYR A 290 28.42 11.18 -5.99
C TYR A 290 28.80 12.33 -6.92
N CYS A 291 27.81 13.16 -7.22
CA CYS A 291 28.01 14.45 -7.88
C CYS A 291 27.56 15.57 -6.94
N ASP A 292 27.69 16.81 -7.40
CA ASP A 292 27.17 17.96 -6.65
C ASP A 292 25.70 17.74 -6.26
N MET A 293 25.36 18.06 -5.02
CA MET A 293 24.02 17.91 -4.49
C MET A 293 22.98 18.77 -5.22
N ARG A 294 23.37 19.90 -5.81
CA ARG A 294 22.52 20.69 -6.72
C ARG A 294 22.29 20.00 -8.06
N GLY A 295 23.13 19.03 -8.40
CA GLY A 295 23.25 18.44 -9.72
C GLY A 295 24.50 18.92 -10.45
N MET A 296 24.91 18.13 -11.45
CA MET A 296 26.07 18.40 -12.29
C MET A 296 25.99 19.81 -12.89
N ALA A 297 27.10 20.54 -12.86
CA ALA A 297 27.15 21.92 -13.40
C ALA A 297 26.62 21.99 -14.83
N GLY A 298 27.09 21.11 -15.71
CA GLY A 298 26.62 21.06 -17.11
C GLY A 298 25.13 20.75 -17.28
N LEU A 299 24.50 20.03 -16.34
CA LEU A 299 23.06 19.80 -16.36
C LEU A 299 22.30 21.07 -15.94
N ARG A 300 22.74 21.75 -14.89
CA ARG A 300 22.11 23.00 -14.45
C ARG A 300 22.24 24.10 -15.51
N GLU A 301 23.41 24.23 -16.12
CA GLU A 301 23.68 25.18 -17.20
C GLU A 301 22.78 24.93 -18.42
N ILE A 302 22.65 23.67 -18.87
CA ILE A 302 21.82 23.38 -20.04
C ILE A 302 20.33 23.51 -19.75
N ILE A 303 19.88 23.22 -18.53
CA ILE A 303 18.49 23.50 -18.10
C ILE A 303 18.23 25.01 -18.12
N ALA A 304 19.14 25.85 -17.58
CA ALA A 304 19.00 27.30 -17.62
C ALA A 304 18.88 27.81 -19.06
N LYS A 305 19.75 27.31 -19.95
CA LYS A 305 19.69 27.63 -21.38
C LYS A 305 18.38 27.20 -22.02
N TYR A 306 17.90 25.99 -21.73
CA TYR A 306 16.60 25.51 -22.22
C TYR A 306 15.45 26.40 -21.76
N LEU A 307 15.38 26.74 -20.47
CA LEU A 307 14.33 27.61 -19.94
C LEU A 307 14.35 29.00 -20.59
N GLN A 308 15.54 29.55 -20.85
CA GLN A 308 15.65 30.83 -21.55
C GLN A 308 15.15 30.73 -23.00
N VAL A 309 15.62 29.74 -23.76
CA VAL A 309 15.33 29.60 -25.20
C VAL A 309 13.89 29.14 -25.45
N ALA A 310 13.43 28.13 -24.72
CA ALA A 310 12.13 27.49 -24.95
C ALA A 310 10.98 28.22 -24.25
N LYS A 311 11.23 28.88 -23.10
CA LYS A 311 10.19 29.51 -22.28
C LYS A 311 10.31 31.02 -22.16
N GLY A 312 11.48 31.59 -22.42
CA GLY A 312 11.72 33.02 -22.24
C GLY A 312 11.93 33.44 -20.77
N VAL A 313 12.26 32.50 -19.88
CA VAL A 313 12.61 32.80 -18.48
C VAL A 313 14.08 32.51 -18.24
N SER A 314 14.80 33.47 -17.63
CA SER A 314 16.23 33.35 -17.35
C SER A 314 16.43 33.05 -15.86
N TYR A 315 17.18 32.00 -15.58
CA TYR A 315 17.60 31.61 -14.23
C TYR A 315 19.13 31.51 -14.21
N ASP A 316 19.77 31.90 -13.10
CA ASP A 316 21.17 31.53 -12.88
C ASP A 316 21.27 30.01 -12.70
N PRO A 317 22.33 29.32 -13.17
CA PRO A 317 22.49 27.89 -12.89
C PRO A 317 22.47 27.50 -11.40
N LYS A 318 22.70 28.44 -10.47
CA LYS A 318 22.55 28.26 -9.01
C LYS A 318 21.10 28.25 -8.54
N GLU A 319 20.20 28.80 -9.35
CA GLU A 319 18.74 28.84 -9.16
C GLU A 319 18.05 27.57 -9.69
N ILE A 320 18.83 26.55 -10.06
CA ILE A 320 18.35 25.25 -10.53
C ILE A 320 18.85 24.17 -9.58
N GLN A 321 17.92 23.34 -9.12
CA GLN A 321 18.19 22.21 -8.25
C GLN A 321 17.67 20.93 -8.91
N VAL A 322 18.58 19.99 -9.18
CA VAL A 322 18.28 18.67 -9.75
C VAL A 322 17.90 17.71 -8.62
N CYS A 323 16.82 16.97 -8.82
CA CYS A 323 16.23 16.06 -7.84
C CYS A 323 16.03 14.66 -8.43
N GLY A 324 15.79 13.68 -7.56
CA GLY A 324 15.34 12.31 -7.83
C GLY A 324 13.94 12.22 -8.44
N GLY A 325 13.68 12.98 -9.51
CA GLY A 325 12.38 13.17 -10.14
C GLY A 325 11.64 14.42 -9.64
N ALA A 326 10.64 14.86 -10.41
CA ALA A 326 9.80 16.02 -10.09
C ALA A 326 9.05 15.85 -8.75
N GLN A 327 8.68 14.63 -8.38
CA GLN A 327 8.06 14.34 -7.09
C GLN A 327 8.95 14.69 -5.89
N GLN A 328 10.26 14.42 -5.97
CA GLN A 328 11.18 14.85 -4.91
C GLN A 328 11.32 16.37 -4.91
N ALA A 329 11.33 17.01 -6.08
CA ALA A 329 11.36 18.46 -6.18
C ALA A 329 10.15 19.11 -5.46
N LEU A 330 8.94 18.59 -5.72
CA LEU A 330 7.73 18.99 -5.00
C LEU A 330 7.84 18.77 -3.50
N TYR A 331 8.32 17.60 -3.08
CA TYR A 331 8.47 17.26 -1.67
C TYR A 331 9.44 18.21 -0.94
N ASN A 332 10.59 18.50 -1.56
CA ASN A 332 11.58 19.43 -1.01
C ASN A 332 11.03 20.84 -0.86
N VAL A 333 10.31 21.35 -1.86
CA VAL A 333 9.71 22.70 -1.83
C VAL A 333 8.64 22.81 -0.75
N ILE A 334 7.76 21.79 -0.66
CA ILE A 334 6.71 21.73 0.36
C ILE A 334 7.31 21.71 1.76
N LEU A 335 8.33 20.88 2.00
CA LEU A 335 9.04 20.82 3.28
C LEU A 335 9.82 22.10 3.62
N ALA A 336 10.40 22.75 2.61
CA ALA A 336 11.23 23.93 2.80
C ALA A 336 10.41 25.19 3.12
N ILE A 337 9.21 25.30 2.55
CA ILE A 337 8.41 26.53 2.59
C ILE A 337 7.28 26.45 3.62
N LEU A 338 6.61 25.31 3.73
CA LEU A 338 5.41 25.20 4.56
C LEU A 338 5.73 24.84 6.01
N ARG A 339 4.93 25.39 6.91
CA ARG A 339 4.93 25.04 8.33
C ARG A 339 3.66 24.25 8.66
N PRO A 340 3.66 23.46 9.74
CA PRO A 340 2.45 22.84 10.24
C PRO A 340 1.32 23.86 10.42
N GLY A 341 0.14 23.55 9.87
CA GLY A 341 -1.04 24.42 9.89
C GLY A 341 -1.13 25.44 8.77
N ASP A 342 -0.07 25.68 7.96
CA ASP A 342 -0.20 26.50 6.75
C ASP A 342 -1.21 25.84 5.77
N LYS A 343 -1.93 26.67 5.01
CA LYS A 343 -2.93 26.21 4.04
C LYS A 343 -2.39 26.22 2.61
N VAL A 344 -2.73 25.19 1.85
CA VAL A 344 -2.38 25.05 0.43
C VAL A 344 -3.63 24.94 -0.40
N LEU A 345 -3.73 25.79 -1.42
CA LEU A 345 -4.80 25.80 -2.39
C LEU A 345 -4.49 24.81 -3.52
N LEU A 346 -5.38 23.85 -3.72
CA LEU A 346 -5.23 22.81 -4.73
C LEU A 346 -6.46 22.78 -5.66
N PRO A 347 -6.30 23.12 -6.93
CA PRO A 347 -7.36 23.01 -7.92
C PRO A 347 -7.72 21.54 -8.19
N SER A 348 -8.99 21.14 -8.09
CA SER A 348 -9.44 19.80 -8.46
C SER A 348 -9.95 19.74 -9.91
N PRO A 349 -9.77 18.60 -10.60
CA PRO A 349 -9.05 17.43 -10.15
C PRO A 349 -7.53 17.62 -10.14
N TYR A 350 -6.85 16.96 -9.21
CA TYR A 350 -5.41 17.09 -8.99
C TYR A 350 -4.68 15.75 -8.99
N TRP A 351 -3.35 15.77 -9.16
CA TRP A 351 -2.54 14.56 -9.02
C TRP A 351 -2.55 14.11 -7.54
N GLY A 352 -3.04 12.90 -7.27
CA GLY A 352 -3.33 12.45 -5.90
C GLY A 352 -2.14 12.40 -4.94
N SER A 353 -0.90 12.40 -5.43
CA SER A 353 0.26 12.50 -4.53
C SER A 353 0.42 13.88 -3.89
N TYR A 354 -0.18 14.94 -4.42
CA TYR A 354 -0.14 16.26 -3.77
C TYR A 354 -0.74 16.21 -2.37
N GLU A 355 -1.93 15.64 -2.21
CA GLU A 355 -2.59 15.52 -0.90
C GLU A 355 -1.75 14.70 0.08
N GLY A 356 -1.22 13.55 -0.35
CA GLY A 356 -0.36 12.72 0.48
C GLY A 356 0.92 13.44 0.95
N ILE A 357 1.57 14.20 0.06
CA ILE A 357 2.74 15.00 0.40
C ILE A 357 2.38 16.11 1.41
N LEU A 358 1.24 16.78 1.23
CA LEU A 358 0.75 17.84 2.12
C LEU A 358 0.39 17.31 3.52
N ALA A 359 -0.17 16.09 3.59
CA ALA A 359 -0.46 15.42 4.85
C ALA A 359 0.80 15.17 5.68
N HIS A 360 1.93 14.82 5.02
CA HIS A 360 3.20 14.56 5.71
C HIS A 360 3.74 15.78 6.46
N VAL A 361 3.49 16.99 5.94
CA VAL A 361 3.96 18.25 6.54
C VAL A 361 2.94 18.91 7.47
N LYS A 362 1.84 18.19 7.80
CA LYS A 362 0.74 18.68 8.66
C LYS A 362 0.13 20.00 8.18
N THR A 363 0.03 20.16 6.86
CA THR A 363 -0.64 21.32 6.24
C THR A 363 -2.12 21.04 6.03
N GLN A 364 -2.89 22.09 5.78
CA GLN A 364 -4.32 21.95 5.48
C GLN A 364 -4.57 22.19 3.99
N LEU A 365 -5.30 21.27 3.38
CA LEU A 365 -5.74 21.37 2.00
C LEU A 365 -6.97 22.27 1.91
N VAL A 366 -6.92 23.30 1.08
CA VAL A 366 -8.09 24.05 0.60
C VAL A 366 -8.32 23.65 -0.84
N GLN A 367 -9.41 22.94 -1.11
CA GLN A 367 -9.75 22.51 -2.46
C GLN A 367 -10.43 23.65 -3.24
N LEU A 368 -9.92 23.96 -4.43
CA LEU A 368 -10.58 24.82 -5.42
C LEU A 368 -11.23 23.93 -6.48
N ARG A 369 -12.54 23.69 -6.35
CA ARG A 369 -13.26 22.80 -7.27
C ARG A 369 -13.49 23.46 -8.63
N ASN A 370 -12.91 22.90 -9.70
CA ASN A 370 -13.20 23.28 -11.09
C ASN A 370 -14.19 22.29 -11.69
N THR A 371 -15.06 22.76 -12.58
CA THR A 371 -16.10 21.88 -13.15
C THR A 371 -15.74 21.39 -14.55
N LEU A 372 -16.47 20.37 -15.00
CA LEU A 372 -16.35 19.85 -16.35
C LEU A 372 -16.71 20.90 -17.41
N GLU A 373 -17.69 21.77 -17.15
CA GLU A 373 -18.10 22.86 -18.03
C GLU A 373 -16.97 23.89 -18.23
N GLU A 374 -16.11 24.02 -17.22
CA GLU A 374 -14.89 24.85 -17.26
C GLU A 374 -13.69 24.09 -17.84
N HIS A 375 -13.91 22.87 -18.35
CA HIS A 375 -12.87 21.95 -18.80
C HIS A 375 -11.82 21.66 -17.73
N TYR A 376 -12.24 21.72 -16.45
CA TYR A 376 -11.37 21.60 -15.29
C TYR A 376 -10.21 22.62 -15.26
N LEU A 377 -10.38 23.76 -15.94
CA LEU A 377 -9.45 24.89 -15.86
C LEU A 377 -9.85 25.79 -14.69
N ILE A 378 -8.87 26.49 -14.12
CA ILE A 378 -9.08 27.37 -12.98
C ILE A 378 -9.99 28.53 -13.37
N ASN A 379 -11.10 28.70 -12.64
CA ASN A 379 -11.94 29.88 -12.74
C ASN A 379 -11.35 31.03 -11.88
N PRO A 380 -10.96 32.17 -12.48
CA PRO A 380 -10.36 33.28 -11.74
C PRO A 380 -11.27 33.90 -10.67
N VAL A 381 -12.58 33.90 -10.88
CA VAL A 381 -13.55 34.43 -9.90
C VAL A 381 -13.59 33.55 -8.67
N LYS A 382 -13.74 32.24 -8.85
CA LYS A 382 -13.75 31.26 -7.74
C LYS A 382 -12.40 31.22 -7.03
N LEU A 383 -11.30 31.38 -7.77
CA LEU A 383 -9.96 31.51 -7.20
C LEU A 383 -9.89 32.70 -6.25
N GLU A 384 -10.34 33.88 -6.69
CA GLU A 384 -10.38 35.07 -5.85
C GLU A 384 -11.27 34.90 -4.62
N GLU A 385 -12.50 34.40 -4.79
CA GLU A 385 -13.43 34.13 -3.69
C GLU A 385 -12.82 33.18 -2.66
N THR A 386 -12.16 32.11 -3.12
CA THR A 386 -11.53 31.11 -2.25
C THR A 386 -10.35 31.70 -1.48
N LEU A 387 -9.49 32.47 -2.14
CA LEU A 387 -8.37 33.17 -1.50
C LEU A 387 -8.84 34.24 -0.51
N ALA A 388 -9.91 34.97 -0.83
CA ALA A 388 -10.50 35.96 0.05
C ALA A 388 -11.11 35.33 1.32
N ALA A 389 -11.74 34.16 1.17
CA ALA A 389 -12.30 33.39 2.28
C ALA A 389 -11.23 32.70 3.15
N ASN A 390 -10.00 32.53 2.63
CA ASN A 390 -8.91 31.82 3.29
C ASN A 390 -7.57 32.61 3.17
N PRO A 391 -7.44 33.78 3.83
CA PRO A 391 -6.26 34.65 3.72
C PRO A 391 -4.95 33.99 4.19
N GLU A 392 -5.04 32.92 4.97
CA GLU A 392 -3.93 32.10 5.46
C GLU A 392 -3.33 31.15 4.41
N ILE A 393 -3.93 31.03 3.21
CA ILE A 393 -3.33 30.28 2.11
C ILE A 393 -1.93 30.83 1.80
N ARG A 394 -0.95 29.92 1.66
CA ARG A 394 0.45 30.24 1.37
C ARG A 394 0.87 29.82 -0.03
N ILE A 395 0.34 28.71 -0.52
CA ILE A 395 0.73 28.12 -1.80
C ILE A 395 -0.50 27.82 -2.64
N LEU A 396 -0.42 28.14 -3.93
CA LEU A 396 -1.26 27.56 -4.98
C LEU A 396 -0.40 26.53 -5.75
N ILE A 397 -0.87 25.30 -5.86
CA ILE A 397 -0.25 24.31 -6.75
C ILE A 397 -0.97 24.36 -8.10
N LEU A 398 -0.24 24.72 -9.16
CA LEU A 398 -0.72 24.80 -10.54
C LEU A 398 -0.03 23.70 -11.36
N CYS A 399 -0.78 22.67 -11.74
CA CYS A 399 -0.31 21.63 -12.66
C CYS A 399 -0.79 21.98 -14.08
N ASN A 400 0.11 22.48 -14.92
CA ASN A 400 -0.24 22.97 -16.25
C ASN A 400 0.87 22.62 -17.27
N PRO A 401 0.64 21.64 -18.17
CA PRO A 401 -0.62 20.96 -18.44
C PRO A 401 -1.04 19.93 -17.37
N SER A 402 -2.35 19.69 -17.25
CA SER A 402 -2.92 18.98 -16.10
C SER A 402 -2.75 17.45 -16.14
N ASN A 403 -2.43 16.88 -14.99
CA ASN A 403 -2.76 15.52 -14.58
C ASN A 403 -3.69 15.65 -13.35
N PRO A 404 -4.94 15.16 -13.42
CA PRO A 404 -5.43 14.15 -14.34
C PRO A 404 -6.28 14.66 -15.51
N ALA A 405 -6.61 15.96 -15.58
CA ALA A 405 -7.61 16.47 -16.52
C ALA A 405 -7.19 16.36 -18.00
N GLY A 406 -5.88 16.39 -18.28
CA GLY A 406 -5.38 16.42 -19.66
C GLY A 406 -5.70 17.73 -20.40
N THR A 407 -5.92 18.81 -19.65
CA THR A 407 -6.23 20.13 -20.19
C THR A 407 -5.09 21.12 -19.97
N LEU A 408 -5.06 22.17 -20.79
CA LEU A 408 -4.02 23.19 -20.82
C LEU A 408 -4.67 24.58 -20.68
N HIS A 409 -4.17 25.37 -19.74
CA HIS A 409 -4.49 26.79 -19.66
C HIS A 409 -3.81 27.54 -20.81
N SER A 410 -4.59 28.34 -21.52
CA SER A 410 -4.07 29.33 -22.48
C SER A 410 -3.25 30.42 -21.78
N PRO A 411 -2.36 31.13 -22.50
CA PRO A 411 -1.65 32.28 -21.97
C PRO A 411 -2.58 33.33 -21.34
N GLU A 412 -3.75 33.55 -21.92
CA GLU A 412 -4.77 34.49 -21.45
C GLU A 412 -5.38 34.04 -20.12
N GLN A 413 -5.69 32.75 -19.98
CA GLN A 413 -6.21 32.19 -18.73
C GLN A 413 -5.16 32.22 -17.61
N LEU A 414 -3.90 31.93 -17.91
CA LEU A 414 -2.82 32.07 -16.94
C LEU A 414 -2.63 33.53 -16.50
N GLU A 415 -2.78 34.49 -17.41
CA GLU A 415 -2.77 35.91 -17.09
C GLU A 415 -3.93 36.29 -16.15
N GLN A 416 -5.12 35.73 -16.33
CA GLN A 416 -6.25 35.96 -15.44
C GLN A 416 -5.98 35.41 -14.02
N ILE A 417 -5.34 34.26 -13.90
CA ILE A 417 -4.89 33.71 -12.61
C ILE A 417 -3.86 34.67 -11.97
N ALA A 418 -2.86 35.11 -12.73
CA ALA A 418 -1.85 36.05 -12.25
C ALA A 418 -2.46 37.40 -11.84
N ALA A 419 -3.49 37.88 -12.55
CA ALA A 419 -4.21 39.10 -12.22
C ALA A 419 -4.87 39.03 -10.83
N VAL A 420 -5.42 37.86 -10.44
CA VAL A 420 -5.88 37.63 -9.07
C VAL A 420 -4.69 37.72 -8.11
N LEU A 421 -3.62 36.96 -8.33
CA LEU A 421 -2.46 36.91 -7.41
C LEU A 421 -1.70 38.25 -7.27
N ARG A 422 -1.83 39.16 -8.22
CA ARG A 422 -1.25 40.53 -8.13
C ARG A 422 -2.00 41.45 -7.17
N LYS A 423 -3.26 41.15 -6.85
CA LYS A 423 -4.05 41.95 -5.90
C LYS A 423 -3.32 42.04 -4.55
N PRO A 424 -3.25 43.23 -3.91
CA PRO A 424 -2.42 43.45 -2.73
C PRO A 424 -2.58 42.40 -1.62
N GLN A 425 -3.81 41.97 -1.37
CA GLN A 425 -4.16 40.99 -0.35
C GLN A 425 -3.73 39.54 -0.66
N PHE A 426 -3.29 39.24 -1.89
CA PHE A 426 -2.85 37.90 -2.32
C PHE A 426 -1.36 37.86 -2.70
N ARG A 427 -0.62 38.95 -2.47
CA ARG A 427 0.79 39.04 -2.87
C ARG A 427 1.71 38.04 -2.17
N HIS A 428 1.29 37.52 -1.02
CA HIS A 428 2.01 36.52 -0.24
C HIS A 428 1.84 35.09 -0.75
N VAL A 429 0.94 34.85 -1.70
CA VAL A 429 0.68 33.51 -2.23
C VAL A 429 1.77 33.14 -3.24
N ILE A 430 2.48 32.06 -2.94
CA ILE A 430 3.50 31.44 -3.80
C ILE A 430 2.82 30.47 -4.77
N VAL A 431 3.36 30.30 -5.96
CA VAL A 431 2.88 29.33 -6.95
C VAL A 431 3.92 28.22 -7.13
N ILE A 432 3.51 26.99 -6.90
CA ILE A 432 4.26 25.82 -7.39
C ILE A 432 3.69 25.50 -8.78
N SER A 433 4.48 25.76 -9.82
CA SER A 433 4.10 25.50 -11.21
C SER A 433 4.68 24.15 -11.64
N ASP A 434 3.87 23.09 -11.60
CA ASP A 434 4.26 21.78 -12.16
C ASP A 434 4.00 21.76 -13.66
N GLU A 435 5.08 21.81 -14.43
CA GLU A 435 5.09 21.91 -15.89
C GLU A 435 5.63 20.63 -16.56
N ILE A 436 5.61 19.49 -15.84
CA ILE A 436 6.20 18.22 -16.30
C ILE A 436 5.64 17.68 -17.64
N TYR A 437 4.45 18.13 -18.06
CA TYR A 437 3.79 17.74 -19.31
C TYR A 437 3.95 18.76 -20.45
N GLU A 438 4.77 19.80 -20.29
CA GLU A 438 4.82 20.97 -21.19
C GLU A 438 5.02 20.69 -22.70
N GLN A 439 5.70 19.60 -23.08
CA GLN A 439 5.95 19.25 -24.49
C GLN A 439 4.82 18.39 -25.07
N LEU A 440 3.91 17.90 -24.23
CA LEU A 440 2.81 17.01 -24.60
C LEU A 440 1.55 17.82 -24.82
N VAL A 441 1.56 18.65 -25.86
CA VAL A 441 0.44 19.52 -26.25
C VAL A 441 -0.02 19.14 -27.64
N TYR A 442 -1.32 18.90 -27.79
CA TYR A 442 -1.90 18.47 -29.06
C TYR A 442 -2.45 19.67 -29.82
N GLN A 443 -2.36 19.64 -31.14
CA GLN A 443 -2.95 20.66 -32.00
C GLN A 443 -3.97 20.00 -32.92
N ASP A 444 -5.24 20.35 -32.76
CA ASP A 444 -6.28 19.91 -33.70
C ASP A 444 -6.32 20.85 -34.90
N GLU A 445 -6.72 20.32 -36.06
CA GLU A 445 -6.92 21.08 -37.29
C GLU A 445 -8.03 22.12 -37.10
N GLY A 446 -7.83 23.34 -37.63
CA GLY A 446 -8.81 24.43 -37.57
C GLY A 446 -8.98 25.11 -36.21
N VAL A 447 -8.28 24.67 -35.16
CA VAL A 447 -8.28 25.31 -33.83
C VAL A 447 -7.10 26.29 -33.71
N PRO A 448 -7.22 27.44 -33.00
CA PRO A 448 -6.09 28.30 -32.70
C PRO A 448 -4.90 27.54 -32.10
N LYS A 449 -3.68 28.03 -32.36
CA LYS A 449 -2.46 27.40 -31.86
C LYS A 449 -2.48 27.34 -30.33
N ARG A 450 -2.35 26.14 -29.78
CA ARG A 450 -2.18 25.94 -28.33
C ARG A 450 -0.74 26.26 -27.94
N VAL A 451 -0.59 27.07 -26.90
CA VAL A 451 0.73 27.53 -26.41
C VAL A 451 0.84 27.20 -24.94
N CYS A 452 1.82 26.35 -24.59
CA CYS A 452 2.17 26.11 -23.20
C CYS A 452 3.12 27.20 -22.70
N LYS A 453 2.59 28.14 -21.92
CA LYS A 453 3.37 29.23 -21.31
C LYS A 453 3.74 28.86 -19.88
N SER A 454 5.00 29.07 -19.51
CA SER A 454 5.44 28.89 -18.13
C SER A 454 4.90 30.02 -17.25
N PHE A 455 4.41 29.70 -16.06
CA PHE A 455 3.80 30.70 -15.18
C PHE A 455 4.80 31.76 -14.72
N ALA A 456 6.08 31.38 -14.55
CA ALA A 456 7.15 32.28 -14.14
C ALA A 456 7.47 33.38 -15.19
N THR A 457 7.03 33.21 -16.44
CA THR A 457 7.24 34.19 -17.53
C THR A 457 6.21 35.32 -17.52
N ILE A 458 5.15 35.18 -16.72
CA ILE A 458 4.10 36.19 -16.59
C ILE A 458 4.64 37.36 -15.75
N PRO A 459 4.40 38.62 -16.15
CA PRO A 459 4.84 39.78 -15.39
C PRO A 459 4.47 39.67 -13.90
N ASP A 460 5.46 39.98 -13.05
CA ASP A 460 5.42 39.94 -11.58
C ASP A 460 5.31 38.55 -10.93
N MET A 461 5.28 37.46 -11.72
CA MET A 461 5.14 36.09 -11.17
C MET A 461 6.47 35.37 -10.92
N TYR A 462 7.58 35.80 -11.54
CA TYR A 462 8.90 35.16 -11.39
C TYR A 462 9.33 35.00 -9.93
N GLU A 463 9.27 36.08 -9.14
CA GLU A 463 9.79 36.10 -7.76
C GLU A 463 9.03 35.19 -6.78
N ARG A 464 7.83 34.73 -7.17
CA ARG A 464 6.94 33.91 -6.33
C ARG A 464 6.56 32.58 -6.96
N THR A 465 7.25 32.18 -8.03
CA THR A 465 6.98 30.91 -8.72
C THR A 465 8.14 29.96 -8.52
N VAL A 466 7.84 28.75 -8.07
CA VAL A 466 8.74 27.60 -8.09
C VAL A 466 8.31 26.71 -9.25
N LEU A 467 9.09 26.72 -10.33
CA LEU A 467 8.85 25.87 -11.50
C LEU A 467 9.37 24.47 -11.20
N ILE A 468 8.51 23.46 -11.37
CA ILE A 468 8.85 22.03 -11.27
C ILE A 468 8.76 21.41 -12.66
N ASN A 469 9.78 20.65 -13.05
CA ASN A 469 9.78 19.91 -14.31
C ASN A 469 10.74 18.70 -14.24
N GLY A 470 10.94 18.00 -15.36
CA GLY A 470 11.82 16.86 -15.40
C GLY A 470 11.74 16.04 -16.67
N PHE A 471 12.33 14.84 -16.60
CA PHE A 471 12.64 14.04 -17.78
C PHE A 471 11.71 12.83 -17.95
N SER A 472 10.81 12.59 -16.99
CA SER A 472 10.02 11.37 -16.97
C SER A 472 9.05 11.22 -18.15
N LYS A 473 8.50 12.32 -18.68
CA LYS A 473 7.35 12.27 -19.60
C LYS A 473 7.78 12.47 -21.05
N ALA A 474 8.14 13.68 -21.43
CA ALA A 474 8.54 13.99 -22.81
C ALA A 474 9.80 13.25 -23.30
N TYR A 475 10.63 12.77 -22.37
CA TYR A 475 11.88 12.05 -22.69
C TYR A 475 11.80 10.54 -22.41
N ALA A 476 10.66 10.01 -21.94
CA ALA A 476 10.48 8.62 -21.53
C ALA A 476 11.52 8.11 -20.52
N MET A 477 11.95 8.97 -19.58
CA MET A 477 12.95 8.64 -18.55
C MET A 477 12.30 8.45 -17.17
N THR A 478 11.13 7.81 -17.10
CA THR A 478 10.35 7.54 -15.87
C THR A 478 11.20 6.88 -14.79
N GLY A 479 11.85 5.76 -15.11
CA GLY A 479 12.65 4.94 -14.19
C GLY A 479 14.01 5.54 -13.79
N LEU A 480 14.51 6.54 -14.52
CA LEU A 480 15.80 7.17 -14.22
C LEU A 480 15.73 8.20 -13.08
N ARG A 481 14.51 8.61 -12.72
CA ARG A 481 14.23 9.50 -11.59
C ARG A 481 15.03 10.81 -11.66
N ILE A 482 14.94 11.53 -12.77
CA ILE A 482 15.56 12.86 -12.92
C ILE A 482 14.48 13.91 -13.12
N GLY A 483 14.49 14.91 -12.24
CA GLY A 483 13.66 16.11 -12.34
C GLY A 483 14.42 17.32 -11.80
N TYR A 484 13.82 18.49 -11.89
CA TYR A 484 14.44 19.71 -11.39
C TYR A 484 13.38 20.70 -10.91
N MET A 485 13.83 21.63 -10.07
CA MET A 485 13.13 22.88 -9.81
C MET A 485 13.97 24.06 -10.29
N ALA A 486 13.31 25.12 -10.73
CA ALA A 486 13.92 26.41 -11.04
C ALA A 486 13.13 27.52 -10.33
N ALA A 487 13.81 28.31 -9.52
CA ALA A 487 13.19 29.34 -8.69
C ALA A 487 14.22 30.36 -8.20
N PRO A 488 13.81 31.56 -7.78
CA PRO A 488 14.70 32.49 -7.09
C PRO A 488 15.50 31.82 -5.98
N SER A 489 16.76 32.22 -5.83
CA SER A 489 17.72 31.57 -4.91
C SER A 489 17.19 31.34 -3.49
N HIS A 490 16.35 32.23 -2.95
CA HIS A 490 15.79 32.09 -1.61
C HIS A 490 14.88 30.87 -1.42
N PHE A 491 14.28 30.33 -2.50
CA PHE A 491 13.57 29.05 -2.48
C PHE A 491 14.51 27.86 -2.69
N ILE A 492 15.54 28.03 -3.52
CA ILE A 492 16.47 26.96 -3.89
C ILE A 492 17.40 26.59 -2.74
N GLU A 493 17.93 27.57 -2.00
CA GLU A 493 18.91 27.31 -0.93
C GLU A 493 18.36 26.39 0.19
N PRO A 494 17.14 26.61 0.72
CA PRO A 494 16.53 25.66 1.66
C PRO A 494 16.26 24.28 1.05
N CYS A 495 15.81 24.21 -0.20
CA CYS A 495 15.57 22.94 -0.89
C CYS A 495 16.86 22.14 -1.10
N TYR A 496 17.96 22.83 -1.41
CA TYR A 496 19.30 22.27 -1.51
C TYR A 496 19.74 21.65 -0.17
N LEU A 497 19.62 22.41 0.93
CA LEU A 497 19.95 21.91 2.28
C LEU A 497 19.11 20.67 2.66
N MET A 498 17.80 20.71 2.39
CA MET A 498 16.90 19.59 2.62
C MET A 498 17.31 18.34 1.82
N GLN A 499 17.64 18.50 0.54
CA GLN A 499 18.04 17.38 -0.29
C GLN A 499 19.29 16.67 0.25
N GLY A 500 20.22 17.40 0.87
CA GLY A 500 21.43 16.82 1.47
C GLY A 500 21.16 15.87 2.62
N GLN A 501 20.08 16.11 3.36
CA GLN A 501 19.66 15.25 4.46
C GLN A 501 18.77 14.09 4.00
N LEU A 502 18.23 14.14 2.77
CA LEU A 502 17.31 13.14 2.25
C LEU A 502 18.01 12.13 1.32
N THR A 503 18.74 12.62 0.32
CA THR A 503 19.25 11.78 -0.78
C THR A 503 20.66 12.12 -1.24
N SER A 504 21.28 13.19 -0.72
CA SER A 504 22.51 13.77 -1.28
C SER A 504 22.30 14.30 -2.71
N CYS A 505 22.58 13.53 -3.76
CA CYS A 505 22.44 13.97 -5.16
C CYS A 505 21.59 12.99 -5.98
N ALA A 506 20.94 13.49 -7.04
CA ALA A 506 20.22 12.64 -7.99
C ALA A 506 21.16 11.68 -8.75
N ASN A 507 20.62 10.60 -9.32
CA ASN A 507 21.36 9.57 -10.05
C ASN A 507 22.33 10.18 -11.09
N SER A 508 23.63 9.92 -10.95
CA SER A 508 24.68 10.53 -11.78
C SER A 508 24.63 10.08 -13.24
N VAL A 509 24.33 8.81 -13.52
CA VAL A 509 24.12 8.30 -14.90
C VAL A 509 22.89 8.94 -15.53
N GLY A 510 21.79 9.03 -14.78
CA GLY A 510 20.57 9.69 -15.23
C GLY A 510 20.79 11.16 -15.57
N GLN A 511 21.63 11.87 -14.80
CA GLN A 511 22.01 13.25 -15.11
C GLN A 511 22.80 13.38 -16.41
N VAL A 512 23.72 12.45 -16.72
CA VAL A 512 24.41 12.43 -18.03
C VAL A 512 23.42 12.21 -19.18
N MET A 513 22.46 11.29 -19.00
CA MET A 513 21.40 11.07 -19.99
C MET A 513 20.52 12.31 -20.18
N ALA A 514 20.18 13.01 -19.09
CA ALA A 514 19.39 14.24 -19.11
C ALA A 514 20.11 15.40 -19.83
N ILE A 515 21.43 15.52 -19.65
CA ILE A 515 22.25 16.48 -20.41
C ILE A 515 22.12 16.20 -21.92
N GLU A 516 22.25 14.93 -22.33
CA GLU A 516 22.17 14.57 -23.73
C GLU A 516 20.78 14.80 -24.32
N ALA A 517 19.75 14.49 -23.53
CA ALA A 517 18.35 14.77 -23.88
C ALA A 517 18.09 16.26 -24.11
N MET A 518 18.61 17.14 -23.23
CA MET A 518 18.48 18.60 -23.39
C MET A 518 19.28 19.15 -24.58
N LYS A 519 20.46 18.58 -24.89
CA LYS A 519 21.19 18.96 -26.11
C LYS A 519 20.37 18.69 -27.35
N MET A 520 19.79 17.49 -27.44
CA MET A 520 18.92 17.13 -28.57
C MET A 520 17.70 18.04 -28.66
N GLU A 521 17.11 18.43 -27.53
CA GLU A 521 15.98 19.37 -27.52
C GLU A 521 16.39 20.75 -28.04
N LEU A 522 17.51 21.30 -27.57
CA LEU A 522 18.03 22.58 -28.04
C LEU A 522 18.41 22.55 -29.53
N GLU A 523 19.03 21.47 -30.00
CA GLU A 523 19.34 21.26 -31.42
C GLU A 523 18.06 21.22 -32.29
N ALA A 524 16.99 20.60 -31.80
CA ALA A 524 15.70 20.58 -32.50
C ALA A 524 15.07 21.98 -32.55
N ILE A 525 15.07 22.71 -31.43
CA ILE A 525 14.57 24.10 -31.37
C ILE A 525 15.33 25.01 -32.33
N GLU A 526 16.67 24.90 -32.39
CA GLU A 526 17.51 25.69 -33.31
C GLU A 526 17.15 25.44 -34.79
N LYS A 527 16.75 24.21 -35.13
CA LYS A 527 16.28 23.84 -36.48
C LYS A 527 14.80 24.18 -36.74
N GLY A 528 14.06 24.65 -35.74
CA GLY A 528 12.61 24.85 -35.83
C GLY A 528 11.80 23.54 -35.85
N GLU A 529 12.38 22.46 -35.33
CA GLU A 529 11.79 21.13 -35.27
C GLU A 529 11.21 20.82 -33.88
N VAL A 530 10.31 19.83 -33.80
CA VAL A 530 9.82 19.28 -32.53
C VAL A 530 10.45 17.91 -32.34
N ARG A 531 11.35 17.76 -31.35
CA ARG A 531 12.11 16.52 -31.11
C ARG A 531 11.22 15.27 -31.02
N ILE A 532 10.04 15.41 -30.42
CA ILE A 532 9.09 14.31 -30.18
C ILE A 532 7.93 14.27 -31.17
N ALA A 533 8.05 14.86 -32.37
CA ALA A 533 6.95 14.95 -33.33
C ALA A 533 6.27 13.58 -33.60
N GLU A 534 7.05 12.51 -33.83
CA GLU A 534 6.53 11.17 -34.08
C GLU A 534 5.82 10.58 -32.86
N ASN A 535 6.42 10.71 -31.67
CA ASN A 535 5.81 10.23 -30.42
C ASN A 535 4.52 10.99 -30.10
N LEU A 536 4.52 12.31 -30.32
CA LEU A 536 3.36 13.17 -30.12
C LEU A 536 2.23 12.83 -31.11
N HIS A 537 2.57 12.53 -32.37
CA HIS A 537 1.60 12.04 -33.35
C HIS A 537 0.97 10.71 -32.93
N GLY A 538 1.78 9.76 -32.44
CA GLY A 538 1.30 8.48 -31.92
C GLY A 538 0.37 8.65 -30.71
N LEU A 539 0.72 9.53 -29.77
CA LEU A 539 -0.14 9.88 -28.64
C LEU A 539 -1.43 10.59 -29.10
N ASP A 540 -1.35 11.45 -30.12
CA ASP A 540 -2.51 12.16 -30.65
C ASP A 540 -3.52 11.20 -31.29
N MET A 541 -3.05 10.21 -32.05
CA MET A 541 -3.91 9.15 -32.58
C MET A 541 -4.65 8.40 -31.46
N LYS A 542 -3.94 8.03 -30.38
CA LYS A 542 -4.54 7.37 -29.21
C LYS A 542 -5.56 8.28 -28.52
N ARG A 543 -5.24 9.57 -28.35
CA ARG A 543 -6.13 10.60 -27.79
C ARG A 543 -7.43 10.72 -28.60
N GLN A 544 -7.33 10.84 -29.92
CA GLN A 544 -8.49 10.94 -30.81
C GLN A 544 -9.35 9.67 -30.76
N TYR A 545 -8.71 8.49 -30.74
CA TYR A 545 -9.40 7.21 -30.60
C TYR A 545 -10.20 7.13 -29.29
N ILE A 546 -9.56 7.38 -28.15
CA ILE A 546 -10.21 7.36 -26.84
C ILE A 546 -11.35 8.39 -26.78
N ALA A 547 -11.12 9.62 -27.24
CA ALA A 547 -12.15 10.65 -27.25
C ALA A 547 -13.36 10.24 -28.13
N LYS A 548 -13.13 9.61 -29.28
CA LYS A 548 -14.20 9.06 -30.13
C LYS A 548 -14.98 7.95 -29.43
N ARG A 549 -14.29 7.01 -28.77
CA ARG A 549 -14.90 5.91 -28.03
C ARG A 549 -15.76 6.42 -26.87
N LEU A 550 -15.23 7.32 -26.04
CA LEU A 550 -15.95 7.88 -24.90
C LEU A 550 -17.19 8.69 -25.33
N ARG A 551 -17.11 9.47 -26.43
CA ARG A 551 -18.28 10.21 -26.97
C ARG A 551 -19.43 9.30 -27.40
N ALA A 552 -19.12 8.05 -27.78
CA ALA A 552 -20.13 7.08 -28.21
C ALA A 552 -20.79 6.37 -27.02
N MET A 553 -20.26 6.50 -25.80
CA MET A 553 -20.82 5.89 -24.59
C MET A 553 -21.90 6.80 -23.98
N PRO A 554 -23.13 6.30 -23.76
CA PRO A 554 -24.19 7.10 -23.17
C PRO A 554 -23.87 7.49 -21.72
N ASN A 555 -24.26 8.69 -21.30
CA ASN A 555 -24.07 9.23 -19.94
C ASN A 555 -22.60 9.34 -19.47
N VAL A 556 -21.64 9.16 -20.37
CA VAL A 556 -20.21 9.40 -20.12
C VAL A 556 -19.88 10.81 -20.58
N ARG A 557 -19.33 11.62 -19.68
CA ARG A 557 -18.93 13.00 -19.98
C ARG A 557 -17.45 13.19 -19.69
N PHE A 558 -16.77 14.08 -20.41
CA PHE A 558 -15.35 14.37 -20.18
C PHE A 558 -14.93 15.69 -20.81
N ALA A 559 -13.90 16.32 -20.25
CA ALA A 559 -13.28 17.49 -20.87
C ALA A 559 -12.38 17.01 -22.01
N TYR A 560 -12.50 17.61 -23.20
CA TYR A 560 -11.68 17.19 -24.33
C TYR A 560 -10.19 17.39 -24.01
N PRO A 561 -9.37 16.33 -24.05
CA PRO A 561 -7.98 16.43 -23.66
C PRO A 561 -7.20 17.22 -24.71
N THR A 562 -6.51 18.26 -24.28
CA THR A 562 -5.69 19.16 -25.12
C THR A 562 -4.19 18.98 -24.89
N SER A 563 -3.82 18.20 -23.88
CA SER A 563 -2.43 18.00 -23.45
C SER A 563 -2.23 16.72 -22.61
N SER A 564 -1.00 16.50 -22.13
CA SER A 564 -0.59 15.35 -21.32
C SER A 564 -0.87 14.05 -22.05
N PHE A 565 -1.25 12.98 -21.35
CA PHE A 565 -1.77 11.75 -21.98
C PHE A 565 -2.89 11.14 -21.14
N TYR A 566 -3.74 12.03 -20.62
CA TYR A 566 -4.86 11.68 -19.75
C TYR A 566 -6.16 12.24 -20.30
N VAL A 567 -7.25 11.56 -19.97
CA VAL A 567 -8.60 12.10 -20.03
C VAL A 567 -9.28 11.83 -18.69
N PHE A 568 -9.95 12.86 -18.17
CA PHE A 568 -10.73 12.75 -16.95
C PHE A 568 -12.22 12.67 -17.29
N VAL A 569 -12.79 11.52 -16.98
CA VAL A 569 -14.19 11.17 -17.24
C VAL A 569 -15.00 11.50 -15.99
N ASP A 570 -16.11 12.18 -16.19
CA ASP A 570 -17.13 12.45 -15.19
C ASP A 570 -18.25 11.41 -15.35
N LEU A 571 -18.48 10.66 -14.27
CA LEU A 571 -19.57 9.68 -14.15
C LEU A 571 -20.65 10.16 -13.17
N GLY A 572 -20.74 11.46 -12.90
CA GLY A 572 -21.71 12.03 -11.95
C GLY A 572 -23.16 11.70 -12.34
N VAL A 573 -23.49 11.70 -13.64
CA VAL A 573 -24.82 11.32 -14.15
C VAL A 573 -25.22 9.89 -13.72
N LEU A 574 -24.24 9.01 -13.53
CA LEU A 574 -24.43 7.61 -13.18
C LEU A 574 -24.37 7.35 -11.68
N PHE A 575 -23.47 8.00 -10.95
CA PHE A 575 -23.18 7.68 -9.54
C PHE A 575 -23.63 8.76 -8.52
N GLU A 576 -23.88 10.00 -8.94
CA GLU A 576 -24.30 11.04 -8.00
C GLU A 576 -25.71 10.77 -7.48
N GLY A 577 -25.80 10.43 -6.19
CA GLY A 577 -27.07 10.10 -5.53
C GLY A 577 -27.70 8.78 -5.99
N LYS A 578 -26.95 7.93 -6.71
CA LYS A 578 -27.43 6.68 -7.29
C LYS A 578 -26.53 5.51 -6.90
N LYS A 579 -27.06 4.30 -6.97
CA LYS A 579 -26.31 3.06 -6.79
C LYS A 579 -26.32 2.25 -8.07
N ALA A 580 -25.23 1.56 -8.34
CA ALA A 580 -25.15 0.65 -9.48
C ALA A 580 -25.28 -0.80 -9.03
N PHE A 581 -25.99 -1.61 -9.81
CA PHE A 581 -26.23 -3.02 -9.53
C PHE A 581 -25.84 -3.87 -10.74
N THR A 582 -25.24 -5.02 -10.48
CA THR A 582 -25.02 -6.05 -11.51
C THR A 582 -26.32 -6.75 -11.88
N ALA A 583 -26.31 -7.49 -13.00
CA ALA A 583 -27.45 -8.29 -13.44
C ALA A 583 -27.99 -9.17 -12.30
N GLY A 584 -29.29 -9.09 -12.03
CA GLY A 584 -29.93 -9.81 -10.92
C GLY A 584 -29.63 -9.27 -9.52
N LYS A 585 -28.99 -8.09 -9.41
CA LYS A 585 -28.60 -7.43 -8.15
C LYS A 585 -27.70 -8.29 -7.24
N ALA A 586 -26.83 -9.11 -7.85
CA ALA A 586 -25.90 -9.97 -7.10
C ALA A 586 -24.78 -9.19 -6.39
N GLU A 587 -24.50 -7.98 -6.86
CA GLU A 587 -23.46 -7.09 -6.34
C GLU A 587 -23.95 -5.64 -6.45
N GLU A 588 -23.73 -4.87 -5.38
CA GLU A 588 -24.07 -3.45 -5.25
C GLU A 588 -22.76 -2.64 -5.28
N LEU A 589 -22.73 -1.61 -6.11
CA LEU A 589 -21.61 -0.67 -6.26
C LEU A 589 -22.09 0.70 -5.77
N HIS A 590 -21.48 1.20 -4.70
CA HIS A 590 -21.88 2.42 -4.02
C HIS A 590 -21.29 3.69 -4.64
N ASN A 591 -20.17 3.58 -5.36
CA ASN A 591 -19.43 4.73 -5.88
C ASN A 591 -18.51 4.33 -7.06
N VAL A 592 -17.76 5.30 -7.60
CA VAL A 592 -16.85 5.08 -8.73
C VAL A 592 -15.64 4.20 -8.38
N ASP A 593 -15.22 4.15 -7.11
CA ASP A 593 -14.14 3.26 -6.68
C ASP A 593 -14.59 1.80 -6.78
N ASP A 594 -15.79 1.48 -6.28
CA ASP A 594 -16.39 0.14 -6.42
C ASP A 594 -16.54 -0.25 -7.90
N PHE A 595 -16.84 0.73 -8.76
CA PHE A 595 -16.86 0.54 -10.21
C PHE A 595 -15.47 0.24 -10.80
N CYS A 596 -14.42 0.92 -10.35
CA CYS A 596 -13.04 0.61 -10.78
C CYS A 596 -12.66 -0.83 -10.39
N ASP A 597 -13.01 -1.25 -9.17
CA ASP A 597 -12.76 -2.60 -8.67
C ASP A 597 -13.60 -3.65 -9.41
N TYR A 598 -14.83 -3.32 -9.78
CA TYR A 598 -15.66 -4.15 -10.66
C TYR A 598 -15.06 -4.28 -12.05
N LEU A 599 -14.64 -3.16 -12.66
CA LEU A 599 -14.10 -3.12 -14.01
C LEU A 599 -12.86 -4.01 -14.15
N ILE A 600 -11.91 -3.91 -13.22
CA ILE A 600 -10.70 -4.73 -13.25
C ILE A 600 -10.99 -6.22 -13.03
N ARG A 601 -11.89 -6.57 -12.10
CA ARG A 601 -12.27 -7.98 -11.84
C ARG A 601 -13.00 -8.62 -13.01
N LYS A 602 -13.86 -7.87 -13.71
CA LYS A 602 -14.70 -8.41 -14.79
C LYS A 602 -14.05 -8.40 -16.15
N THR A 603 -13.21 -7.41 -16.42
CA THR A 603 -12.68 -7.17 -17.78
C THR A 603 -11.16 -7.15 -17.84
N GLY A 604 -10.47 -7.18 -16.70
CA GLY A 604 -9.01 -6.99 -16.63
C GLY A 604 -8.56 -5.54 -16.86
N VAL A 605 -9.49 -4.59 -16.98
CA VAL A 605 -9.18 -3.18 -17.28
C VAL A 605 -8.97 -2.40 -15.99
N ALA A 606 -7.80 -1.79 -15.85
CA ALA A 606 -7.46 -0.97 -14.70
C ALA A 606 -7.47 0.52 -15.05
N VAL A 607 -8.15 1.33 -14.24
CA VAL A 607 -8.32 2.78 -14.41
C VAL A 607 -8.08 3.51 -13.08
N GLY A 608 -7.79 4.80 -13.13
CA GLY A 608 -7.51 5.59 -11.92
C GLY A 608 -8.79 6.18 -11.33
N PRO A 609 -9.22 5.81 -10.11
CA PRO A 609 -10.36 6.44 -9.45
C PRO A 609 -10.09 7.92 -9.15
N GLY A 610 -11.09 8.78 -9.37
CA GLY A 610 -11.01 10.22 -9.18
C GLY A 610 -11.16 10.68 -7.72
N SER A 611 -11.58 9.80 -6.82
CA SER A 611 -11.73 10.08 -5.38
C SER A 611 -10.42 10.56 -4.74
N ASP A 612 -9.28 9.99 -5.14
CA ASP A 612 -7.92 10.42 -4.73
C ASP A 612 -7.42 11.67 -5.48
N MET A 613 -8.23 12.21 -6.38
CA MET A 613 -7.93 13.36 -7.23
C MET A 613 -8.87 14.53 -6.91
N GLY A 614 -9.62 14.45 -5.81
CA GLY A 614 -10.57 15.47 -5.36
C GLY A 614 -11.93 15.44 -6.06
N GLU A 615 -12.20 14.46 -6.93
CA GLU A 615 -13.47 14.35 -7.67
C GLU A 615 -14.03 12.92 -7.52
N PRO A 616 -14.91 12.66 -6.52
CA PRO A 616 -15.36 11.30 -6.17
C PRO A 616 -16.16 10.59 -7.27
N HIS A 617 -16.76 11.34 -8.20
CA HIS A 617 -17.47 10.80 -9.36
C HIS A 617 -16.60 10.76 -10.63
N GLY A 618 -15.31 11.05 -10.50
CA GLY A 618 -14.38 11.11 -11.61
C GLY A 618 -13.61 9.80 -11.83
N LEU A 619 -13.14 9.62 -13.06
CA LEU A 619 -12.28 8.51 -13.47
C LEU A 619 -11.18 9.02 -14.41
N ARG A 620 -9.93 8.73 -14.09
CA ARG A 620 -8.79 9.01 -14.96
C ARG A 620 -8.44 7.81 -15.85
N ILE A 621 -8.34 8.09 -17.15
CA ILE A 621 -7.79 7.17 -18.15
C ILE A 621 -6.46 7.73 -18.66
N SER A 622 -5.39 6.93 -18.61
CA SER A 622 -4.15 7.22 -19.33
C SER A 622 -4.13 6.52 -20.68
N TYR A 623 -3.80 7.27 -21.74
CA TYR A 623 -3.64 6.74 -23.09
C TYR A 623 -2.17 6.68 -23.55
N ALA A 624 -1.26 6.50 -22.58
CA ALA A 624 0.18 6.42 -22.84
C ALA A 624 0.64 5.02 -23.30
N GLY A 625 -0.14 3.97 -23.01
CA GLY A 625 0.15 2.58 -23.39
C GLY A 625 -0.13 2.24 -24.85
N SER A 626 0.00 0.95 -25.20
CA SER A 626 -0.18 0.47 -26.57
C SER A 626 -1.61 0.68 -27.10
N MET A 627 -1.76 0.75 -28.43
CA MET A 627 -3.08 0.85 -29.05
C MET A 627 -3.96 -0.37 -28.74
N ASP A 628 -3.38 -1.58 -28.67
CA ASP A 628 -4.11 -2.80 -28.31
C ASP A 628 -4.68 -2.71 -26.90
N THR A 629 -3.92 -2.17 -25.95
CA THR A 629 -4.42 -1.87 -24.60
C THR A 629 -5.61 -0.91 -24.67
N MET A 630 -5.53 0.17 -25.47
CA MET A 630 -6.63 1.13 -25.61
C MET A 630 -7.90 0.49 -26.16
N VAL A 631 -7.78 -0.37 -27.17
CA VAL A 631 -8.94 -1.05 -27.80
C VAL A 631 -9.64 -1.93 -26.76
N HIS A 632 -8.90 -2.85 -26.13
CA HIS A 632 -9.46 -3.77 -25.14
C HIS A 632 -10.03 -3.04 -23.93
N SER A 633 -9.34 -1.99 -23.46
CA SER A 633 -9.81 -1.22 -22.31
C SER A 633 -11.08 -0.44 -22.60
N MET A 634 -11.24 0.13 -23.81
CA MET A 634 -12.48 0.82 -24.17
C MET A 634 -13.64 -0.15 -24.39
N ASP A 635 -13.38 -1.36 -24.91
CA ASP A 635 -14.39 -2.41 -25.01
C ASP A 635 -14.85 -2.88 -23.62
N GLY A 636 -13.91 -3.12 -22.71
CA GLY A 636 -14.20 -3.49 -21.33
C GLY A 636 -14.96 -2.41 -20.56
N LEU A 637 -14.57 -1.14 -20.71
CA LEU A 637 -15.26 -0.01 -20.08
C LEU A 637 -16.72 0.13 -20.57
N ASP A 638 -16.94 0.08 -21.88
CA ASP A 638 -18.29 0.16 -22.47
C ASP A 638 -19.16 -1.02 -22.04
N PHE A 639 -18.61 -2.24 -22.07
CA PHE A 639 -19.28 -3.44 -21.59
C PHE A 639 -19.68 -3.31 -20.12
N ALA A 640 -18.75 -2.91 -19.25
CA ALA A 640 -19.00 -2.79 -17.82
C ALA A 640 -20.12 -1.78 -17.53
N LEU A 641 -20.08 -0.60 -18.15
CA LEU A 641 -21.13 0.41 -17.99
C LEU A 641 -22.50 -0.08 -18.46
N LYS A 642 -22.57 -0.80 -19.60
CA LYS A 642 -23.82 -1.39 -20.12
C LYS A 642 -24.36 -2.55 -19.29
N SER A 643 -23.49 -3.23 -18.56
CA SER A 643 -23.86 -4.38 -17.73
C SER A 643 -24.48 -4.01 -16.38
N LEU A 644 -24.45 -2.72 -16.02
CA LEU A 644 -24.94 -2.20 -14.76
C LEU A 644 -26.28 -1.49 -14.92
N THR A 645 -27.14 -1.63 -13.92
CA THR A 645 -28.36 -0.82 -13.75
C THR A 645 -28.13 0.21 -12.65
N PHE A 646 -28.53 1.46 -12.88
CA PHE A 646 -28.35 2.56 -11.94
C PHE A 646 -29.71 2.97 -11.37
N GLU A 647 -29.86 2.91 -10.04
CA GLU A 647 -31.09 3.25 -9.31
C GLU A 647 -30.90 4.44 -8.38
#